data_AF-A0A7V7SV54-F1
#
_entry.id   AF-A0A7V7SV54-F1
#
_cell.length_a   1.000
_cell.length_b   1.000
_cell.length_c   1.000
_cell.angle_alpha   90.00
_cell.angle_beta   90.00
_cell.angle_gamma   90.00
#
_symmetry.space_group_name_H-M   'P 1'
#
loop_
_entity.id
_entity.type
_entity.pdbx_description
1 polymer ?
#
loop_
_entity_poly.entity_id
_entity_poly.type
_entity_poly.pdbx_seq_one_letter_code
_entity_poly.pdbx_strand_id
1 'polypeptide(L)'
;MTPPPRTCASRRGFLKACAVLPVAGMRLPWWRPKRASTLESLEAYALRYPMTGHFKFFTGPHGALGRASVLVKLTTAGGQVGWGQSVPIARWSYETLETVERVIRDYFGPALLGCEATDLKEAHRRMTAAVADGFSTGMPIARAGIDLALHDLLGRLQNRSVAELWGRKADRPLDLSWTVNPKRLEDTEALVQAGFERGYRHFNIKVAPNPEFDLELAKEVRRLAPKAFLWADANGGYEPETAFAIAPPLAQAGVDVFEAPMKPNRIAGYQALRKQGALPILMDEGIVSPIELAEFIRLNMLDGVAMKPARCGGLLSARRQIELLEHHQLMWLGSGLTDPDFSLAATLLLYGAYGLQKPAALNGPQFLTESLLTKPFEVQDGRLQPPTGPGLGVEIDPQKLAERVAASRKANAKTSLPGPPLRWDIQAGASLALTRGKQILWRFQYHPDQSHVYFHPLSLPGTAALTADAPADHVHHHGLWFCWKYLNGVNYWEHAPGKGHPAGRTLWQPPEIQIQEQGSAQITLKLQYQNPDGEIVLREDRSLVLSAPAADGSYHLDWDSQFTVEAESLHFDRTPLPTEKGGKAWGGYAGLSLRLGQWQERHAVDLQGPVEFNAVDRYRGRSPAFAYQGSLNGRRLGVAVLDHPENLHAPSPWYAIRSGNMSFFTPAVICYQPVEFARHQSFRLRYRVLVHPHWWDADRLALELRQR
;
A
#
# COMPACT_ATOMS: atom_id res chain seq x y z
N MET A 1 -23.68 9.73 83.56
CA MET A 1 -22.39 8.99 83.61
C MET A 1 -22.75 7.52 83.41
N THR A 2 -22.21 6.69 82.52
CA THR A 2 -20.93 6.58 81.76
C THR A 2 -21.14 5.51 80.63
N PRO A 3 -20.21 5.23 79.68
CA PRO A 3 -20.48 5.25 78.23
C PRO A 3 -20.32 3.85 77.52
N PRO A 4 -20.05 3.70 76.19
CA PRO A 4 -20.83 2.86 75.27
C PRO A 4 -20.10 1.56 74.80
N PRO A 5 -20.73 0.74 73.93
CA PRO A 5 -19.95 0.13 72.85
C PRO A 5 -20.64 0.01 71.48
N ARG A 6 -19.76 -0.06 70.46
CA ARG A 6 -20.00 -0.36 69.04
C ARG A 6 -20.24 -1.86 68.81
N THR A 7 -20.99 -2.24 67.79
CA THR A 7 -20.69 -3.44 66.96
C THR A 7 -21.23 -3.32 65.53
N CYS A 8 -20.47 -3.94 64.62
CA CYS A 8 -20.53 -3.91 63.17
C CYS A 8 -21.47 -5.02 62.63
N ALA A 9 -22.23 -4.78 61.56
CA ALA A 9 -22.93 -5.84 60.83
C ALA A 9 -22.95 -5.57 59.32
N SER A 10 -22.84 -6.65 58.55
CA SER A 10 -22.26 -6.72 57.22
C SER A 10 -23.26 -6.68 56.04
N ARG A 11 -22.68 -6.48 54.86
CA ARG A 11 -23.20 -6.07 53.55
C ARG A 11 -24.16 -7.03 52.79
N ARG A 12 -24.95 -7.90 53.44
CA ARG A 12 -25.66 -8.99 52.70
C ARG A 12 -27.19 -9.12 52.87
N GLY A 13 -27.91 -8.07 53.28
CA GLY A 13 -29.35 -8.18 53.58
C GLY A 13 -30.30 -7.15 52.97
N PHE A 14 -29.96 -6.48 51.87
CA PHE A 14 -30.81 -5.41 51.31
C PHE A 14 -31.24 -5.66 49.87
N LEU A 15 -31.82 -6.82 49.62
CA LEU A 15 -32.60 -7.10 48.40
C LEU A 15 -33.85 -7.88 48.79
N LYS A 16 -35.00 -7.19 48.81
CA LYS A 16 -36.34 -7.62 48.35
C LYS A 16 -37.41 -6.73 48.97
N ALA A 17 -37.90 -5.75 48.21
CA ALA A 17 -39.34 -5.48 48.03
C ALA A 17 -39.57 -4.15 47.28
N CYS A 18 -40.42 -4.24 46.26
CA CYS A 18 -41.31 -3.21 45.72
C CYS A 18 -40.78 -2.20 44.66
N ALA A 19 -41.04 -2.62 43.41
CA ALA A 19 -41.30 -1.89 42.18
C ALA A 19 -41.61 -0.38 42.24
N VAL A 20 -40.86 0.39 41.42
CA VAL A 20 -41.35 1.54 40.64
C VAL A 20 -40.65 1.50 39.27
N LEU A 21 -41.44 1.57 38.20
CA LEU A 21 -41.00 1.64 36.80
C LEU A 21 -40.02 2.81 36.55
N PRO A 22 -38.84 2.60 35.94
CA PRO A 22 -38.13 3.66 35.25
C PRO A 22 -38.37 3.53 33.75
N VAL A 23 -38.88 4.62 33.17
CA VAL A 23 -38.88 4.89 31.73
C VAL A 23 -37.49 4.57 31.19
N ALA A 24 -37.38 3.53 30.36
CA ALA A 24 -36.18 3.21 29.62
C ALA A 24 -35.99 4.28 28.53
N GLY A 25 -35.39 5.40 28.91
CA GLY A 25 -34.72 6.28 27.96
C GLY A 25 -33.56 5.50 27.37
N MET A 26 -33.79 4.80 26.26
CA MET A 26 -32.73 4.39 25.35
C MET A 26 -31.97 5.66 24.97
N ARG A 27 -30.85 5.92 25.65
CA ARG A 27 -29.80 6.77 25.09
C ARG A 27 -29.25 6.01 23.89
N LEU A 28 -29.84 6.25 22.73
CA LEU A 28 -29.19 6.02 21.44
C LEU A 28 -27.73 6.49 21.58
N PRO A 29 -26.72 5.73 21.10
CA PRO A 29 -25.36 6.23 21.10
C PRO A 29 -25.40 7.55 20.35
N TRP A 30 -25.03 8.63 21.02
CA TRP A 30 -25.04 9.96 20.44
C TRP A 30 -24.00 9.91 19.31
N TRP A 31 -24.47 9.75 18.08
CA TRP A 31 -23.64 9.82 16.89
C TRP A 31 -23.15 11.26 16.80
N ARG A 32 -22.00 11.54 17.41
CA ARG A 32 -21.32 12.82 17.21
C ARG A 32 -20.79 12.79 15.78
N PRO A 33 -21.20 13.73 14.92
CA PRO A 33 -20.60 13.85 13.60
C PRO A 33 -19.08 13.95 13.77
N LYS A 34 -18.30 13.16 13.02
CA LYS A 34 -16.85 13.36 12.96
C LYS A 34 -16.58 14.80 12.52
N ARG A 35 -15.54 15.44 13.04
CA ARG A 35 -15.17 16.77 12.57
C ARG A 35 -14.67 16.64 11.14
N ALA A 36 -14.90 17.67 10.32
CA ALA A 36 -14.41 17.68 8.95
C ALA A 36 -12.88 17.50 8.87
N SER A 37 -12.14 17.93 9.90
CA SER A 37 -10.68 17.78 10.04
C SER A 37 -10.20 16.41 10.55
N THR A 38 -11.09 15.48 10.89
CA THR A 38 -10.71 14.15 11.38
C THR A 38 -10.11 13.31 10.24
N LEU A 39 -8.96 12.66 10.46
CA LEU A 39 -8.32 11.76 9.49
C LEU A 39 -9.18 10.50 9.26
N GLU A 40 -9.49 10.22 8.00
CA GLU A 40 -10.36 9.12 7.59
C GLU A 40 -9.63 8.05 6.75
N SER A 41 -8.66 8.46 5.93
CA SER A 41 -7.85 7.51 5.17
C SER A 41 -6.39 7.94 5.10
N LEU A 42 -5.53 6.92 4.96
CA LEU A 42 -4.12 7.05 4.67
C LEU A 42 -3.80 6.11 3.51
N GLU A 43 -3.18 6.65 2.46
CA GLU A 43 -2.66 5.88 1.34
C GLU A 43 -1.14 6.07 1.26
N ALA A 44 -0.42 5.01 0.91
CA ALA A 44 1.04 5.02 0.73
C ALA A 44 1.39 4.40 -0.63
N TYR A 45 2.09 5.16 -1.46
CA TYR A 45 2.51 4.71 -2.79
C TYR A 45 4.02 4.50 -2.79
N ALA A 46 4.47 3.26 -2.94
CA ALA A 46 5.87 2.94 -3.13
C ALA A 46 6.30 3.25 -4.57
N LEU A 47 7.21 4.21 -4.73
CA LEU A 47 7.63 4.77 -6.01
C LEU A 47 9.14 4.62 -6.23
N ARG A 48 9.54 4.57 -7.50
CA ARG A 48 10.94 4.73 -7.93
C ARG A 48 11.03 5.81 -9.00
N TYR A 49 11.73 6.89 -8.66
CA TYR A 49 11.97 8.01 -9.58
C TYR A 49 13.15 7.69 -10.50
N PRO A 50 13.03 7.96 -11.81
CA PRO A 50 14.15 7.79 -12.73
C PRO A 50 15.27 8.77 -12.39
N MET A 51 16.50 8.33 -12.62
CA MET A 51 17.70 9.11 -12.31
C MET A 51 18.62 9.21 -13.52
N THR A 52 19.40 10.28 -13.58
CA THR A 52 20.48 10.50 -14.55
C THR A 52 21.81 10.74 -13.83
N GLY A 53 22.92 10.64 -14.59
CA GLY A 53 24.25 10.91 -14.08
C GLY A 53 24.80 9.84 -13.13
N HIS A 54 26.05 10.05 -12.71
CA HIS A 54 26.73 9.20 -11.74
C HIS A 54 26.67 9.80 -10.34
N PHE A 55 26.16 9.02 -9.38
CA PHE A 55 26.30 9.31 -7.97
C PHE A 55 26.75 8.04 -7.24
N LYS A 56 27.94 8.06 -6.63
CA LYS A 56 28.65 6.87 -6.11
C LYS A 56 27.83 6.08 -5.07
N PHE A 57 26.82 6.72 -4.49
CA PHE A 57 25.95 6.12 -3.50
C PHE A 57 24.72 5.40 -4.06
N PHE A 58 24.39 5.61 -5.33
CA PHE A 58 23.23 4.99 -6.00
C PHE A 58 23.62 3.93 -7.04
N THR A 59 24.91 3.64 -7.19
CA THR A 59 25.42 2.56 -8.04
C THR A 59 25.49 1.26 -7.23
N GLY A 60 24.48 0.40 -7.39
CA GLY A 60 24.50 -0.99 -6.89
C GLY A 60 25.02 -1.99 -7.92
N PRO A 61 25.34 -3.24 -7.52
CA PRO A 61 25.86 -4.30 -8.42
C PRO A 61 24.89 -4.71 -9.53
N HIS A 62 23.62 -4.30 -9.46
CA HIS A 62 22.57 -4.58 -10.45
C HIS A 62 22.12 -3.32 -11.24
N GLY A 63 22.88 -2.22 -11.17
CA GLY A 63 22.48 -0.92 -11.73
C GLY A 63 21.55 -0.11 -10.82
N ALA A 64 21.18 1.11 -11.22
CA ALA A 64 20.29 1.97 -10.45
C ALA A 64 18.82 1.67 -10.78
N LEU A 65 18.04 1.22 -9.79
CA LEU A 65 16.58 1.02 -9.92
C LEU A 65 15.79 2.35 -9.86
N GLY A 66 16.48 3.49 -9.83
CA GLY A 66 15.91 4.81 -9.54
C GLY A 66 15.92 5.16 -8.04
N ARG A 67 15.50 6.38 -7.71
CA ARG A 67 15.40 6.87 -6.32
C ARG A 67 14.11 6.36 -5.69
N ALA A 68 14.25 5.52 -4.67
CA ALA A 68 13.12 5.02 -3.89
C ALA A 68 12.45 6.15 -3.08
N SER A 69 11.12 6.15 -3.08
CA SER A 69 10.30 7.09 -2.32
C SER A 69 8.96 6.45 -1.94
N VAL A 70 8.38 6.84 -0.81
CA VAL A 70 6.98 6.53 -0.48
C VAL A 70 6.21 7.83 -0.42
N LEU A 71 5.28 8.02 -1.35
CA LEU A 71 4.36 9.15 -1.34
C LEU A 71 3.20 8.83 -0.39
N VAL A 72 2.91 9.72 0.55
CA VAL A 72 1.88 9.57 1.57
C VAL A 72 0.75 10.55 1.29
N LYS A 73 -0.48 10.05 1.30
CA LYS A 73 -1.70 10.83 1.15
C LYS A 73 -2.57 10.65 2.38
N LEU A 74 -2.92 11.75 3.03
CA LEU A 74 -3.87 11.77 4.15
C LEU A 74 -5.16 12.44 3.67
N THR A 75 -6.29 11.81 3.93
CA THR A 75 -7.61 12.38 3.62
C THR A 75 -8.43 12.53 4.89
N THR A 76 -9.04 13.70 5.06
CA THR A 76 -9.95 13.99 6.17
C THR A 76 -11.40 13.61 5.84
N ALA A 77 -12.26 13.52 6.85
CA ALA A 77 -13.70 13.30 6.70
C ALA A 77 -14.41 14.41 5.89
N GLY A 78 -13.84 15.61 5.81
CA GLY A 78 -14.31 16.71 4.97
C GLY A 78 -13.84 16.63 3.50
N GLY A 79 -13.05 15.60 3.15
CA GLY A 79 -12.50 15.41 1.81
C GLY A 79 -11.22 16.19 1.52
N GLN A 80 -10.67 16.94 2.49
CA GLN A 80 -9.40 17.65 2.31
C GLN A 80 -8.24 16.65 2.34
N VAL A 81 -7.27 16.88 1.46
CA VAL A 81 -6.12 16.01 1.23
C VAL A 81 -4.84 16.76 1.57
N GLY A 82 -3.92 16.07 2.25
CA GLY A 82 -2.54 16.51 2.43
C GLY A 82 -1.56 15.46 1.94
N TRP A 83 -0.45 15.92 1.38
CA TRP A 83 0.57 15.08 0.76
C TRP A 83 1.91 15.25 1.43
N GLY A 84 2.63 14.14 1.57
CA GLY A 84 3.98 14.11 2.10
C GLY A 84 4.77 12.98 1.48
N GLN A 85 6.08 12.97 1.72
CA GLN A 85 6.95 12.06 1.00
C GLN A 85 8.12 11.60 1.86
N SER A 86 8.25 10.29 1.99
CA SER A 86 9.41 9.62 2.59
C SER A 86 10.44 9.29 1.50
N VAL A 87 11.73 9.36 1.85
CA VAL A 87 12.84 9.15 0.91
C VAL A 87 13.83 8.10 1.43
N PRO A 88 13.42 6.82 1.55
CA PRO A 88 14.22 5.76 2.17
C PRO A 88 15.57 5.56 1.50
N ILE A 89 16.58 5.22 2.31
CA ILE A 89 17.95 5.01 1.85
C ILE A 89 18.69 4.03 2.76
N ALA A 90 18.71 2.76 2.35
CA ALA A 90 19.30 1.67 3.12
C ALA A 90 20.81 1.83 3.39
N ARG A 91 21.50 2.69 2.64
CA ARG A 91 22.94 2.93 2.80
C ARG A 91 23.28 3.78 4.02
N TRP A 92 22.38 4.67 4.43
CA TRP A 92 22.59 5.64 5.53
C TRP A 92 21.50 5.56 6.60
N SER A 93 20.53 4.68 6.43
CA SER A 93 19.46 4.41 7.38
C SER A 93 19.11 2.92 7.35
N TYR A 94 18.46 2.43 8.39
CA TYR A 94 17.91 1.08 8.42
C TYR A 94 16.58 0.97 7.65
N GLU A 95 16.12 2.06 7.03
CA GLU A 95 14.83 2.14 6.34
C GLU A 95 14.99 1.93 4.82
N THR A 96 14.23 0.97 4.31
CA THR A 96 14.11 0.59 2.91
C THR A 96 12.75 1.04 2.35
N LEU A 97 12.56 0.92 1.03
CA LEU A 97 11.26 1.22 0.40
C LEU A 97 10.13 0.40 1.04
N GLU A 98 10.38 -0.89 1.22
CA GLU A 98 9.41 -1.89 1.68
C GLU A 98 9.10 -1.72 3.17
N THR A 99 10.11 -1.42 3.99
CA THR A 99 9.92 -1.22 5.44
C THR A 99 9.16 0.08 5.71
N VAL A 100 9.46 1.16 4.97
CA VAL A 100 8.73 2.43 5.06
C VAL A 100 7.29 2.28 4.61
N GLU A 101 7.04 1.68 3.43
CA GLU A 101 5.66 1.47 2.94
C GLU A 101 4.85 0.65 3.94
N ARG A 102 5.44 -0.44 4.45
CA ARG A 102 4.77 -1.36 5.37
C ARG A 102 4.48 -0.71 6.72
N VAL A 103 5.42 0.01 7.32
CA VAL A 103 5.17 0.65 8.62
C VAL A 103 4.11 1.74 8.51
N ILE A 104 4.14 2.51 7.43
CA ILE A 104 3.14 3.55 7.16
C ILE A 104 1.75 2.91 7.02
N ARG A 105 1.62 1.84 6.23
CA ARG A 105 0.33 1.19 5.97
C ARG A 105 -0.20 0.38 7.15
N ASP A 106 0.64 -0.43 7.78
CA ASP A 106 0.20 -1.48 8.69
C ASP A 106 0.26 -1.06 10.17
N TYR A 107 1.01 0.00 10.51
CA TYR A 107 1.19 0.47 11.89
C TYR A 107 0.74 1.92 12.07
N PHE A 108 1.33 2.87 11.32
CA PHE A 108 1.02 4.29 11.49
C PHE A 108 -0.38 4.66 10.97
N GLY A 109 -0.79 4.12 9.82
CA GLY A 109 -2.12 4.33 9.24
C GLY A 109 -3.24 4.02 10.24
N PRO A 110 -3.36 2.78 10.73
CA PRO A 110 -4.37 2.41 11.73
C PRO A 110 -4.32 3.27 13.00
N ALA A 111 -3.13 3.65 13.47
CA ALA A 111 -2.97 4.47 14.65
C ALA A 111 -3.49 5.92 14.45
N LEU A 112 -3.34 6.46 13.24
CA LEU A 112 -3.69 7.85 12.91
C LEU A 112 -5.17 8.03 12.53
N LEU A 113 -5.89 6.96 12.16
CA LEU A 113 -7.32 7.07 11.84
C LEU A 113 -8.11 7.62 13.04
N GLY A 114 -9.01 8.55 12.76
CA GLY A 114 -9.78 9.25 13.80
C GLY A 114 -8.99 10.30 14.59
N CYS A 115 -7.73 10.58 14.25
CA CYS A 115 -6.98 11.70 14.81
C CYS A 115 -7.43 13.01 14.15
N GLU A 116 -7.39 14.12 14.88
CA GLU A 116 -7.59 15.45 14.29
C GLU A 116 -6.33 15.86 13.51
N ALA A 117 -6.50 16.19 12.22
CA ALA A 117 -5.39 16.61 11.36
C ALA A 117 -4.64 17.85 11.88
N THR A 118 -5.30 18.67 12.70
CA THR A 118 -4.74 19.89 13.29
C THR A 118 -3.94 19.64 14.56
N ASP A 119 -3.99 18.42 15.13
CA ASP A 119 -3.25 18.05 16.34
C ASP A 119 -2.00 17.22 15.99
N LEU A 120 -0.96 17.92 15.51
CA LEU A 120 0.33 17.30 15.18
C LEU A 120 0.93 16.57 16.39
N LYS A 121 0.74 17.09 17.60
CA LYS A 121 1.32 16.50 18.81
C LYS A 121 0.67 15.14 19.10
N GLU A 122 -0.64 15.06 19.01
CA GLU A 122 -1.36 13.80 19.15
C GLU A 122 -0.99 12.81 18.04
N ALA A 123 -0.90 13.25 16.78
CA ALA A 123 -0.48 12.39 15.68
C ALA A 123 0.90 11.76 15.93
N HIS A 124 1.89 12.56 16.33
CA HIS A 124 3.22 12.05 16.69
C HIS A 124 3.20 11.12 17.91
N ARG A 125 2.39 11.43 18.93
CA ARG A 125 2.21 10.55 20.10
C ARG A 125 1.66 9.18 19.70
N ARG A 126 0.69 9.15 18.78
CA ARG A 126 0.12 7.90 18.27
C ARG A 126 1.12 7.11 17.43
N MET A 127 1.93 7.77 16.59
CA MET A 127 3.02 7.11 15.88
C MET A 127 4.03 6.47 16.84
N THR A 128 4.43 7.17 17.92
CA THR A 128 5.32 6.61 18.95
C THR A 128 4.69 5.46 19.74
N ALA A 129 3.37 5.49 19.98
CA ALA A 129 2.68 4.36 20.59
C ALA A 129 2.60 3.13 19.67
N ALA A 130 2.49 3.35 18.36
CA ALA A 130 2.41 2.28 17.36
C ALA A 130 3.77 1.63 17.07
N VAL A 131 4.83 2.44 17.03
CA VAL A 131 6.22 1.99 16.89
C VAL A 131 7.05 2.72 17.94
N ALA A 132 7.47 1.97 18.95
CA ALA A 132 8.23 2.49 20.08
C ALA A 132 9.60 3.02 19.64
N ASP A 133 10.11 3.98 20.40
CA ASP A 133 11.45 4.51 20.22
C ASP A 133 12.49 3.45 20.63
N GLY A 134 13.62 3.41 19.91
CA GLY A 134 14.78 2.59 20.26
C GLY A 134 15.98 3.49 20.53
N PHE A 135 17.15 3.16 19.96
CA PHE A 135 18.29 4.10 19.93
C PHE A 135 18.03 5.32 19.00
N SER A 136 17.01 5.24 18.15
CA SER A 136 16.49 6.35 17.34
C SER A 136 15.00 6.52 17.61
N THR A 137 14.37 7.51 16.98
CA THR A 137 12.93 7.83 17.11
C THR A 137 11.98 6.83 16.43
N GLY A 138 12.47 5.66 16.01
CA GLY A 138 11.68 4.59 15.41
C GLY A 138 11.11 4.94 14.04
N MET A 139 11.78 4.50 12.96
CA MET A 139 11.38 4.75 11.56
C MET A 139 11.25 6.26 11.20
N PRO A 140 12.29 7.08 11.44
CA PRO A 140 12.22 8.52 11.21
C PRO A 140 11.95 8.94 9.77
N ILE A 141 12.36 8.18 8.75
CA ILE A 141 12.05 8.50 7.35
C ILE A 141 10.57 8.24 7.05
N ALA A 142 10.00 7.15 7.57
CA ALA A 142 8.57 6.89 7.47
C ALA A 142 7.74 7.98 8.19
N ARG A 143 8.16 8.37 9.40
CA ARG A 143 7.53 9.48 10.14
C ARG A 143 7.61 10.79 9.37
N ALA A 144 8.73 11.07 8.69
CA ALA A 144 8.88 12.28 7.90
C ALA A 144 7.79 12.39 6.84
N GLY A 145 7.53 11.34 6.05
CA GLY A 145 6.50 11.38 5.02
C GLY A 145 5.09 11.70 5.56
N ILE A 146 4.75 11.14 6.73
CA ILE A 146 3.48 11.44 7.41
C ILE A 146 3.47 12.86 7.97
N ASP A 147 4.55 13.29 8.63
CA ASP A 147 4.67 14.63 9.19
C ASP A 147 4.55 15.71 8.11
N LEU A 148 5.17 15.49 6.94
CA LEU A 148 5.01 16.38 5.78
C LEU A 148 3.54 16.45 5.33
N ALA A 149 2.85 15.31 5.24
CA ALA A 149 1.44 15.26 4.83
C ALA A 149 0.52 15.97 5.84
N LEU A 150 0.80 15.84 7.13
CA LEU A 150 0.07 16.54 8.18
C LEU A 150 0.29 18.06 8.12
N HIS A 151 1.52 18.51 7.85
CA HIS A 151 1.81 19.94 7.68
C HIS A 151 1.16 20.50 6.40
N ASP A 152 1.16 19.76 5.30
CA ASP A 152 0.47 20.13 4.08
C ASP A 152 -1.04 20.31 4.34
N LEU A 153 -1.65 19.30 4.98
CA LEU A 153 -3.07 19.32 5.34
C LEU A 153 -3.41 20.48 6.27
N LEU A 154 -2.59 20.72 7.31
CA LEU A 154 -2.78 21.82 8.26
C LEU A 154 -2.73 23.18 7.56
N GLY A 155 -1.75 23.38 6.67
CA GLY A 155 -1.64 24.62 5.91
C GLY A 155 -2.80 24.82 4.94
N ARG A 156 -3.25 23.76 4.26
CA ARG A 156 -4.44 23.81 3.38
C ARG A 156 -5.71 24.13 4.15
N LEU A 157 -5.94 23.49 5.30
CA LEU A 157 -7.09 23.78 6.16
C LEU A 157 -7.12 25.22 6.67
N GLN A 158 -5.95 25.84 6.85
CA GLN A 158 -5.83 27.23 7.30
C GLN A 158 -5.60 28.23 6.17
N ASN A 159 -5.54 27.77 4.92
CA ASN A 159 -5.15 28.57 3.74
C ASN A 159 -3.84 29.37 3.95
N ARG A 160 -2.82 28.71 4.51
CA ARG A 160 -1.50 29.27 4.84
C ARG A 160 -0.40 28.32 4.42
N SER A 161 0.72 28.86 3.95
CA SER A 161 1.94 28.09 3.77
C SER A 161 2.47 27.58 5.12
N VAL A 162 3.24 26.50 5.11
CA VAL A 162 3.88 25.98 6.33
C VAL A 162 4.78 27.03 7.00
N ALA A 163 5.49 27.85 6.24
CA ALA A 163 6.31 28.93 6.80
C ALA A 163 5.46 29.94 7.59
N GLU A 164 4.30 30.33 7.05
CA GLU A 164 3.37 31.22 7.72
C GLU A 164 2.79 30.59 8.99
N LEU A 165 2.52 29.27 9.01
CA LEU A 165 2.08 28.58 10.23
C LEU A 165 3.07 28.73 11.39
N TRP A 166 4.36 28.87 11.09
CA TRP A 166 5.41 29.14 12.08
C TRP A 166 5.63 30.63 12.37
N GLY A 167 4.81 31.52 11.80
CA GLY A 167 4.98 32.96 11.93
C GLY A 167 6.20 33.50 11.18
N ARG A 168 6.70 32.78 10.18
CA ARG A 168 7.91 33.10 9.41
C ARG A 168 7.56 33.34 7.93
N LYS A 169 8.53 33.84 7.16
CA LYS A 169 8.45 34.01 5.71
C LYS A 169 9.56 33.19 5.04
N ALA A 170 9.25 32.60 3.89
CA ALA A 170 10.20 31.87 3.05
C ALA A 170 10.22 32.49 1.64
N ASP A 171 10.45 33.79 1.55
CA ASP A 171 10.30 34.58 0.31
C ASP A 171 11.60 34.73 -0.49
N ARG A 172 12.76 34.37 0.07
CA ARG A 172 14.06 34.50 -0.59
C ARG A 172 14.47 33.20 -1.29
N PRO A 173 15.03 33.27 -2.52
CA PRO A 173 15.67 32.13 -3.15
C PRO A 173 16.83 31.59 -2.30
N LEU A 174 17.01 30.28 -2.32
CA LEU A 174 18.11 29.58 -1.67
C LEU A 174 19.21 29.28 -2.68
N ASP A 175 20.44 29.71 -2.39
CA ASP A 175 21.62 29.29 -3.16
C ASP A 175 21.83 27.78 -3.00
N LEU A 176 22.21 27.11 -4.08
CA LEU A 176 22.51 25.68 -4.08
C LEU A 176 24.00 25.41 -4.34
N SER A 177 24.47 24.28 -3.79
CA SER A 177 25.75 23.68 -4.11
C SER A 177 25.57 22.61 -5.18
N TRP A 178 26.40 22.65 -6.23
CA TRP A 178 26.49 21.60 -7.23
C TRP A 178 27.33 20.44 -6.71
N THR A 179 26.80 19.22 -6.79
CA THR A 179 27.53 18.04 -6.29
C THR A 179 28.54 17.55 -7.32
N VAL A 180 29.81 17.59 -6.94
CA VAL A 180 30.95 17.12 -7.74
C VAL A 180 31.40 15.76 -7.18
N ASN A 181 31.17 14.70 -7.96
CA ASN A 181 31.49 13.32 -7.57
C ASN A 181 32.06 12.54 -8.77
N PRO A 182 33.29 12.89 -9.21
CA PRO A 182 33.95 12.24 -10.33
C PRO A 182 34.34 10.80 -10.00
N LYS A 183 34.46 9.96 -11.03
CA LYS A 183 35.11 8.64 -10.90
C LYS A 183 36.63 8.75 -10.99
N ARG A 184 37.13 9.70 -11.79
CA ARG A 184 38.55 9.98 -12.03
C ARG A 184 38.78 11.48 -11.91
N LEU A 185 39.93 11.91 -11.38
CA LEU A 185 40.21 13.34 -11.17
C LEU A 185 40.10 14.16 -12.46
N GLU A 186 40.48 13.58 -13.60
CA GLU A 186 40.36 14.19 -14.94
C GLU A 186 38.93 14.64 -15.29
N ASP A 187 37.90 14.00 -14.71
CA ASP A 187 36.50 14.32 -15.01
C ASP A 187 35.99 15.54 -14.20
N THR A 188 36.81 16.07 -13.27
CA THR A 188 36.42 17.13 -12.33
C THR A 188 36.08 18.44 -13.04
N GLU A 189 36.92 18.87 -13.99
CA GLU A 189 36.74 20.14 -14.70
C GLU A 189 35.42 20.18 -15.46
N ALA A 190 35.10 19.11 -16.19
CA ALA A 190 33.83 18.99 -16.91
C ALA A 190 32.61 19.05 -15.97
N LEU A 191 32.70 18.41 -14.79
CA LEU A 191 31.61 18.44 -13.80
C LEU A 191 31.41 19.83 -13.19
N VAL A 192 32.50 20.54 -12.88
CA VAL A 192 32.45 21.91 -12.34
C VAL A 192 31.89 22.87 -13.39
N GLN A 193 32.35 22.75 -14.63
CA GLN A 193 31.88 23.55 -15.76
C GLN A 193 30.39 23.34 -16.03
N ALA A 194 29.90 22.09 -16.00
CA ALA A 194 28.47 21.80 -16.10
C ALA A 194 27.64 22.46 -14.99
N GLY A 195 28.20 22.58 -13.79
CA GLY A 195 27.58 23.34 -12.69
C GLY A 195 27.49 24.83 -13.02
N PHE A 196 28.56 25.44 -13.52
CA PHE A 196 28.58 26.85 -13.92
C PHE A 196 27.58 27.17 -15.02
N GLU A 197 27.49 26.32 -16.04
CA GLU A 197 26.54 26.43 -17.16
C GLU A 197 25.08 26.39 -16.69
N ARG A 198 24.80 25.67 -15.60
CA ARG A 198 23.49 25.62 -14.94
C ARG A 198 23.31 26.70 -13.88
N GLY A 199 24.21 27.69 -13.84
CA GLY A 199 24.12 28.85 -12.96
C GLY A 199 24.67 28.66 -11.55
N TYR A 200 25.14 27.45 -11.17
CA TYR A 200 25.69 27.21 -9.83
C TYR A 200 27.00 27.97 -9.61
N ARG A 201 27.23 28.42 -8.38
CA ARG A 201 28.44 29.14 -7.96
C ARG A 201 29.12 28.55 -6.73
N HIS A 202 28.54 27.49 -6.18
CA HIS A 202 29.00 26.80 -4.99
C HIS A 202 29.02 25.30 -5.23
N PHE A 203 29.89 24.56 -4.54
CA PHE A 203 30.16 23.17 -4.85
C PHE A 203 30.32 22.34 -3.57
N ASN A 204 29.78 21.12 -3.61
CA ASN A 204 30.05 20.11 -2.59
C ASN A 204 30.73 18.91 -3.23
N ILE A 205 31.82 18.45 -2.62
CA ILE A 205 32.60 17.31 -3.07
C ILE A 205 32.34 16.10 -2.17
N LYS A 206 32.31 14.91 -2.78
CA LYS A 206 32.17 13.65 -2.07
C LYS A 206 33.52 13.01 -1.83
N VAL A 207 34.06 13.21 -0.64
CA VAL A 207 35.34 12.61 -0.22
C VAL A 207 35.12 11.21 0.38
N ALA A 208 36.21 10.59 0.82
CA ALA A 208 36.33 9.22 1.30
C ALA A 208 36.04 8.12 0.23
N PRO A 209 36.75 6.98 0.30
CA PRO A 209 37.70 6.59 1.36
C PRO A 209 39.18 6.87 1.04
N ASN A 210 39.51 7.49 -0.10
CA ASN A 210 40.89 7.63 -0.59
C ASN A 210 41.43 9.05 -0.33
N PRO A 211 42.16 9.27 0.78
CA PRO A 211 42.54 10.62 1.20
C PRO A 211 43.43 11.35 0.18
N GLU A 212 44.28 10.64 -0.56
CA GLU A 212 45.11 11.25 -1.61
C GLU A 212 44.25 11.79 -2.76
N PHE A 213 43.30 10.98 -3.25
CA PHE A 213 42.35 11.39 -4.27
C PHE A 213 41.48 12.56 -3.78
N ASP A 214 41.00 12.46 -2.55
CA ASP A 214 40.08 13.42 -1.94
C ASP A 214 40.70 14.81 -1.80
N LEU A 215 41.99 14.87 -1.43
CA LEU A 215 42.75 16.11 -1.35
C LEU A 215 42.97 16.75 -2.73
N GLU A 216 43.34 15.96 -3.73
CA GLU A 216 43.53 16.48 -5.09
C GLU A 216 42.21 16.96 -5.70
N LEU A 217 41.09 16.25 -5.43
CA LEU A 217 39.76 16.71 -5.82
C LEU A 217 39.44 18.07 -5.19
N ALA A 218 39.71 18.27 -3.90
CA ALA A 218 39.47 19.54 -3.23
C ALA A 218 40.30 20.68 -3.83
N LYS A 219 41.59 20.45 -4.08
CA LYS A 219 42.48 21.43 -4.72
C LYS A 219 41.98 21.81 -6.11
N GLU A 220 41.59 20.83 -6.91
CA GLU A 220 41.15 21.06 -8.29
C GLU A 220 39.82 21.84 -8.34
N VAL A 221 38.84 21.47 -7.51
CA VAL A 221 37.58 22.23 -7.43
C VAL A 221 37.83 23.65 -6.92
N ARG A 222 38.70 23.85 -5.93
CA ARG A 222 39.06 25.20 -5.46
C ARG A 222 39.78 26.01 -6.55
N ARG A 223 40.66 25.40 -7.34
CA ARG A 223 41.34 26.05 -8.49
C ARG A 223 40.33 26.53 -9.53
N LEU A 224 39.36 25.68 -9.89
CA LEU A 224 38.32 25.97 -10.87
C LEU A 224 37.26 26.95 -10.37
N ALA A 225 36.98 26.93 -9.07
CA ALA A 225 35.98 27.80 -8.43
C ALA A 225 36.55 28.55 -7.20
N PRO A 226 37.47 29.52 -7.39
CA PRO A 226 38.22 30.14 -6.28
C PRO A 226 37.36 30.81 -5.21
N LYS A 227 36.19 31.33 -5.60
CA LYS A 227 35.26 32.06 -4.72
C LYS A 227 34.09 31.22 -4.21
N ALA A 228 34.00 29.95 -4.61
CA ALA A 228 32.90 29.08 -4.21
C ALA A 228 32.94 28.79 -2.70
N PHE A 229 31.78 28.46 -2.15
CA PHE A 229 31.71 27.74 -0.89
C PHE A 229 31.98 26.27 -1.24
N LEU A 230 32.99 25.67 -0.63
CA LEU A 230 33.46 24.32 -0.91
C LEU A 230 33.21 23.42 0.31
N TRP A 231 32.23 22.54 0.16
CA TRP A 231 31.78 21.63 1.21
C TRP A 231 32.29 20.22 0.94
N ALA A 232 33.13 19.67 1.82
CA ALA A 232 33.56 18.27 1.75
C ALA A 232 32.68 17.36 2.60
N ASP A 233 32.07 16.34 2.00
CA ASP A 233 31.25 15.34 2.70
C ASP A 233 31.84 13.94 2.53
N ALA A 234 32.24 13.32 3.64
CA ALA A 234 32.83 11.98 3.67
C ALA A 234 31.81 10.85 3.89
N ASN A 235 30.54 11.17 4.21
CA ASN A 235 29.47 10.22 4.50
C ASN A 235 29.87 9.07 5.45
N GLY A 236 30.62 9.42 6.50
CA GLY A 236 31.13 8.53 7.53
C GLY A 236 32.26 7.59 7.08
N GLY A 237 32.92 7.92 5.97
CA GLY A 237 33.79 7.01 5.23
C GLY A 237 35.22 6.85 5.75
N TYR A 238 35.71 7.72 6.63
CA TYR A 238 37.04 7.58 7.23
C TYR A 238 37.00 6.89 8.59
N GLU A 239 38.08 6.19 8.91
CA GLU A 239 38.44 5.87 10.30
C GLU A 239 39.12 7.09 10.96
N PRO A 240 39.14 7.18 12.30
CA PRO A 240 39.62 8.37 13.01
C PRO A 240 41.00 8.85 12.61
N GLU A 241 41.97 7.94 12.47
CA GLU A 241 43.36 8.26 12.14
C GLU A 241 43.45 8.98 10.79
N THR A 242 42.73 8.49 9.78
CA THR A 242 42.66 9.12 8.46
C THR A 242 41.96 10.47 8.52
N ALA A 243 40.86 10.58 9.26
CA ALA A 243 40.12 11.83 9.41
C ALA A 243 40.98 12.95 10.05
N PHE A 244 41.76 12.62 11.09
CA PHE A 244 42.69 13.57 11.72
C PHE A 244 43.80 14.02 10.78
N ALA A 245 44.34 13.07 9.99
CA ALA A 245 45.43 13.35 9.07
C ALA A 245 45.00 14.22 7.89
N ILE A 246 43.80 14.01 7.35
CA ILE A 246 43.33 14.71 6.14
C ILE A 246 42.70 16.09 6.42
N ALA A 247 42.16 16.33 7.62
CA ALA A 247 41.47 17.58 7.91
C ALA A 247 42.35 18.85 7.70
N PRO A 248 43.62 18.93 8.18
CA PRO A 248 44.46 20.09 7.93
C PRO A 248 44.83 20.29 6.44
N PRO A 249 45.22 19.25 5.67
CA PRO A 249 45.40 19.39 4.22
C PRO A 249 44.15 19.88 3.48
N LEU A 250 42.95 19.40 3.84
CA LEU A 250 41.70 19.89 3.24
C LEU A 250 41.46 21.37 3.56
N ALA A 251 41.75 21.81 4.79
CA ALA A 251 41.69 23.22 5.16
C ALA A 251 42.64 24.07 4.31
N GLN A 252 43.88 23.61 4.10
CA GLN A 252 44.86 24.28 3.25
C GLN A 252 44.47 24.31 1.78
N ALA A 253 43.75 23.27 1.30
CA ALA A 253 43.15 23.25 -0.03
C ALA A 253 41.93 24.19 -0.16
N GLY A 254 41.55 24.87 0.92
CA GLY A 254 40.45 25.83 0.95
C GLY A 254 39.08 25.18 1.08
N VAL A 255 38.94 24.01 1.69
CA VAL A 255 37.62 23.50 2.11
C VAL A 255 37.05 24.39 3.21
N ASP A 256 35.75 24.70 3.15
CA ASP A 256 35.09 25.57 4.13
C ASP A 256 34.50 24.79 5.32
N VAL A 257 34.03 23.57 5.07
CA VAL A 257 33.36 22.70 6.05
C VAL A 257 33.63 21.22 5.78
N PHE A 258 33.73 20.43 6.85
CA PHE A 258 33.91 18.98 6.77
C PHE A 258 32.70 18.23 7.37
N GLU A 259 31.83 17.70 6.51
CA GLU A 259 30.66 16.92 6.89
C GLU A 259 31.00 15.43 7.04
N ALA A 260 30.43 14.85 8.10
CA ALA A 260 30.41 13.42 8.37
C ALA A 260 31.75 12.72 8.13
N PRO A 261 32.88 13.19 8.69
CA PRO A 261 34.20 12.59 8.46
C PRO A 261 34.23 11.09 8.80
N MET A 262 33.54 10.71 9.87
CA MET A 262 33.53 9.36 10.44
C MET A 262 32.10 8.90 10.76
N LYS A 263 31.93 7.59 10.98
CA LYS A 263 30.67 7.03 11.48
C LYS A 263 30.22 7.75 12.77
N PRO A 264 28.92 8.01 12.95
CA PRO A 264 28.42 8.86 14.04
C PRO A 264 28.65 8.29 15.45
N ASN A 265 28.87 6.98 15.57
CA ASN A 265 29.19 6.34 16.83
C ASN A 265 30.67 6.51 17.28
N ARG A 266 31.52 7.18 16.49
CA ARG A 266 32.91 7.52 16.84
C ARG A 266 32.97 8.77 17.73
N ILE A 267 32.32 8.74 18.89
CA ILE A 267 32.19 9.88 19.82
C ILE A 267 33.53 10.55 20.13
N ALA A 268 34.51 9.78 20.62
CA ALA A 268 35.84 10.29 20.94
C ALA A 268 36.57 10.85 19.71
N GLY A 269 36.33 10.26 18.53
CA GLY A 269 36.88 10.74 17.27
C GLY A 269 36.38 12.14 16.93
N TYR A 270 35.06 12.35 16.97
CA TYR A 270 34.43 13.66 16.74
C TYR A 270 34.90 14.72 17.75
N GLN A 271 34.97 14.37 19.04
CA GLN A 271 35.49 15.28 20.07
C GLN A 271 36.95 15.71 19.80
N ALA A 272 37.80 14.76 19.44
CA ALA A 272 39.19 15.03 19.12
C ALA A 272 39.34 15.86 17.84
N LEU A 273 38.53 15.59 16.81
CA LEU A 273 38.59 16.29 15.52
C LEU A 273 38.11 17.74 15.66
N ARG A 274 37.02 17.93 16.43
CA ARG A 274 36.56 19.27 16.80
C ARG A 274 37.61 20.02 17.60
N LYS A 275 38.27 19.35 18.56
CA LYS A 275 39.36 19.95 19.36
C LYS A 275 40.58 20.31 18.50
N GLN A 276 40.89 19.53 17.47
CA GLN A 276 41.96 19.81 16.51
C GLN A 276 41.70 21.13 15.76
N GLY A 277 40.43 21.44 15.44
CA GLY A 277 40.03 22.77 14.96
C GLY A 277 40.54 23.14 13.56
N ALA A 278 40.94 22.17 12.75
CA ALA A 278 41.42 22.43 11.39
C ALA A 278 40.31 22.92 10.45
N LEU A 279 39.09 22.37 10.61
CA LEU A 279 37.89 22.72 9.86
C LEU A 279 36.67 22.67 10.79
N PRO A 280 35.60 23.44 10.51
CA PRO A 280 34.31 23.23 11.14
C PRO A 280 33.78 21.81 10.84
N ILE A 281 33.41 21.08 11.89
CA ILE A 281 32.94 19.70 11.78
C ILE A 281 31.42 19.64 11.83
N LEU A 282 30.82 19.13 10.75
CA LEU A 282 29.36 18.98 10.65
C LEU A 282 28.96 17.52 10.76
N MET A 283 27.94 17.24 11.56
CA MET A 283 27.35 15.90 11.66
C MET A 283 26.11 15.74 10.76
N ASP A 284 25.89 14.52 10.27
CA ASP A 284 24.79 14.18 9.37
C ASP A 284 24.07 12.87 9.76
N GLU A 285 24.62 11.69 9.47
CA GLU A 285 23.94 10.38 9.65
C GLU A 285 23.56 10.07 11.10
N GLY A 286 24.26 10.67 12.06
CA GLY A 286 24.02 10.48 13.49
C GLY A 286 22.91 11.34 14.09
N ILE A 287 22.36 12.30 13.35
CA ILE A 287 21.40 13.28 13.86
C ILE A 287 20.07 13.11 13.13
N VAL A 288 19.10 12.47 13.77
CA VAL A 288 17.75 12.21 13.25
C VAL A 288 16.64 12.87 14.10
N SER A 289 16.96 13.45 15.25
CA SER A 289 16.02 14.12 16.15
C SER A 289 16.71 15.14 17.09
N PRO A 290 15.93 16.01 17.77
CA PRO A 290 16.46 16.93 18.77
C PRO A 290 17.11 16.25 19.99
N ILE A 291 16.80 14.98 20.26
CA ILE A 291 17.24 14.29 21.48
C ILE A 291 18.75 14.03 21.44
N GLU A 292 19.21 13.30 20.42
CA GLU A 292 20.63 13.03 20.21
C GLU A 292 21.41 14.29 19.85
N LEU A 293 20.78 15.27 19.18
CA LEU A 293 21.43 16.55 18.90
C LEU A 293 21.80 17.27 20.20
N ALA A 294 20.88 17.35 21.16
CA ALA A 294 21.16 17.95 22.47
C ALA A 294 22.31 17.22 23.19
N GLU A 295 22.35 15.90 23.13
CA GLU A 295 23.45 15.12 23.71
C GLU A 295 24.78 15.35 22.99
N PHE A 296 24.80 15.41 21.66
CA PHE A 296 26.05 15.59 20.91
C PHE A 296 26.60 17.02 21.05
N ILE A 297 25.73 18.01 21.25
CA ILE A 297 26.12 19.37 21.67
C ILE A 297 26.78 19.33 23.04
N ARG A 298 26.17 18.66 24.03
CA ARG A 298 26.74 18.51 25.39
C ARG A 298 28.08 17.78 25.38
N LEU A 299 28.23 16.80 24.51
CA LEU A 299 29.47 16.04 24.30
C LEU A 299 30.51 16.81 23.48
N ASN A 300 30.20 18.01 22.99
CA ASN A 300 31.14 18.84 22.24
C ASN A 300 31.67 18.15 20.98
N MET A 301 30.79 17.47 20.24
CA MET A 301 31.15 16.62 19.09
C MET A 301 31.15 17.34 17.74
N LEU A 302 30.49 18.49 17.64
CA LEU A 302 30.19 19.15 16.36
C LEU A 302 30.24 20.67 16.44
N ASP A 303 30.53 21.31 15.31
CA ASP A 303 30.36 22.75 15.09
C ASP A 303 29.06 23.07 14.36
N GLY A 304 28.44 22.06 13.76
CA GLY A 304 27.13 22.18 13.15
C GLY A 304 26.52 20.88 12.64
N VAL A 305 25.39 21.00 11.96
CA VAL A 305 24.65 19.86 11.39
C VAL A 305 24.30 20.11 9.94
N ALA A 306 24.43 19.07 9.10
CA ALA A 306 23.83 19.05 7.77
C ALA A 306 22.37 18.61 7.88
N MET A 307 21.44 19.57 7.87
CA MET A 307 20.01 19.31 8.10
C MET A 307 19.40 18.56 6.92
N LYS A 308 18.53 17.58 7.21
CA LYS A 308 17.77 16.79 6.21
C LYS A 308 16.37 16.44 6.75
N PRO A 309 15.33 17.24 6.48
CA PRO A 309 13.97 17.00 7.00
C PRO A 309 13.45 15.58 6.76
N ALA A 310 13.72 15.03 5.56
CA ALA A 310 13.34 13.68 5.18
C ALA A 310 13.99 12.57 6.02
N ARG A 311 15.14 12.84 6.65
CA ARG A 311 15.83 11.92 7.57
C ARG A 311 15.39 12.12 9.02
N CYS A 312 15.03 13.35 9.36
CA CYS A 312 14.90 13.78 10.74
C CYS A 312 13.49 13.59 11.34
N GLY A 313 12.62 12.73 10.80
CA GLY A 313 11.25 12.61 11.31
C GLY A 313 10.30 13.72 10.85
N GLY A 314 10.69 14.51 9.84
CA GLY A 314 9.88 15.56 9.24
C GLY A 314 10.17 16.97 9.74
N LEU A 315 9.30 17.90 9.37
CA LEU A 315 9.41 19.33 9.65
C LEU A 315 9.32 19.63 11.14
N LEU A 316 8.44 18.97 11.89
CA LEU A 316 8.31 19.25 13.33
C LEU A 316 9.63 19.05 14.08
N SER A 317 10.31 17.95 13.78
CA SER A 317 11.59 17.58 14.39
C SER A 317 12.74 18.42 13.82
N ALA A 318 12.83 18.57 12.50
CA ALA A 318 13.89 19.35 11.86
C ALA A 318 13.86 20.84 12.28
N ARG A 319 12.66 21.41 12.42
CA ARG A 319 12.47 22.78 12.94
C ARG A 319 13.05 22.94 14.34
N ARG A 320 12.77 22.01 15.25
CA ARG A 320 13.30 22.02 16.63
C ARG A 320 14.83 21.89 16.65
N GLN A 321 15.40 21.12 15.73
CA GLN A 321 16.85 20.97 15.63
C GLN A 321 17.52 22.27 15.16
N ILE A 322 16.96 22.96 14.17
CA ILE A 322 17.46 24.28 13.74
C ILE A 322 17.36 25.28 14.90
N GLU A 323 16.24 25.35 15.61
CA GLU A 323 16.07 26.23 16.78
C GLU A 323 17.11 25.94 17.87
N LEU A 324 17.43 24.67 18.11
CA LEU A 324 18.46 24.27 19.06
C LEU A 324 19.86 24.72 18.61
N LEU A 325 20.18 24.56 17.33
CA LEU A 325 21.46 25.00 16.75
C LEU A 325 21.61 26.52 16.83
N GLU A 326 20.57 27.29 16.47
CA GLU A 326 20.56 28.75 16.59
C GLU A 326 20.75 29.21 18.04
N HIS A 327 20.06 28.56 18.99
CA HIS A 327 20.21 28.85 20.42
C HIS A 327 21.65 28.64 20.92
N HIS A 328 22.30 27.57 20.46
CA HIS A 328 23.70 27.27 20.81
C HIS A 328 24.73 27.96 19.93
N GLN A 329 24.31 28.81 18.98
CA GLN A 329 25.17 29.49 18.01
C GLN A 329 26.02 28.51 17.17
N LEU A 330 25.47 27.34 16.90
CA LEU A 330 26.08 26.31 16.06
C LEU A 330 25.60 26.46 14.61
N MET A 331 26.47 26.05 13.68
CA MET A 331 26.16 26.11 12.27
C MET A 331 25.08 25.09 11.90
N TRP A 332 24.28 25.41 10.90
CA TRP A 332 23.50 24.42 10.18
C TRP A 332 23.59 24.68 8.68
N LEU A 333 23.72 23.62 7.89
CA LEU A 333 23.68 23.67 6.43
C LEU A 333 22.42 22.97 5.94
N GLY A 334 21.87 23.46 4.83
CA GLY A 334 20.78 22.79 4.15
C GLY A 334 21.30 21.64 3.31
N SER A 335 20.82 20.42 3.55
CA SER A 335 21.10 19.25 2.73
C SER A 335 19.82 18.50 2.40
N GLY A 336 19.93 17.49 1.54
CA GLY A 336 18.80 16.67 1.13
C GLY A 336 19.16 15.20 0.98
N LEU A 337 18.14 14.38 0.74
CA LEU A 337 18.29 12.95 0.42
C LEU A 337 18.06 12.68 -1.07
N THR A 338 18.43 13.63 -1.94
CA THR A 338 17.97 13.67 -3.33
C THR A 338 16.44 13.68 -3.35
N ASP A 339 15.90 14.73 -2.71
CA ASP A 339 14.49 14.87 -2.41
C ASP A 339 13.65 15.08 -3.67
N PRO A 340 12.60 14.26 -3.89
CA PRO A 340 11.58 14.54 -4.89
C PRO A 340 10.53 15.52 -4.36
N ASP A 341 9.85 16.19 -5.28
CA ASP A 341 8.53 16.80 -5.15
C ASP A 341 8.19 17.37 -3.76
N PHE A 342 7.36 16.68 -2.97
CA PHE A 342 6.87 17.15 -1.67
C PHE A 342 7.97 17.18 -0.60
N SER A 343 8.94 16.26 -0.67
CA SER A 343 10.10 16.29 0.22
C SER A 343 10.98 17.52 -0.05
N LEU A 344 11.16 17.87 -1.34
CA LEU A 344 11.90 19.07 -1.73
C LEU A 344 11.15 20.35 -1.33
N ALA A 345 9.84 20.41 -1.57
CA ALA A 345 8.99 21.54 -1.17
C ALA A 345 9.08 21.82 0.34
N ALA A 346 8.94 20.78 1.16
CA ALA A 346 9.07 20.88 2.62
C ALA A 346 10.45 21.39 3.06
N THR A 347 11.50 20.89 2.39
CA THR A 347 12.87 21.27 2.66
C THR A 347 13.13 22.75 2.32
N LEU A 348 12.68 23.22 1.16
CA LEU A 348 12.80 24.62 0.74
C LEU A 348 12.03 25.55 1.69
N LEU A 349 10.82 25.17 2.11
CA LEU A 349 10.02 25.94 3.06
C LEU A 349 10.71 26.08 4.42
N LEU A 350 11.25 24.99 4.97
CA LEU A 350 11.98 25.03 6.23
C LEU A 350 13.21 25.92 6.14
N TYR A 351 14.03 25.73 5.12
CA TYR A 351 15.29 26.47 4.97
C TYR A 351 15.05 27.94 4.68
N GLY A 352 14.04 28.27 3.87
CA GLY A 352 13.61 29.65 3.63
C GLY A 352 13.09 30.31 4.90
N ALA A 353 12.25 29.62 5.68
CA ALA A 353 11.65 30.17 6.91
C ALA A 353 12.68 30.51 8.01
N TYR A 354 13.77 29.75 8.07
CA TYR A 354 14.88 29.99 9.00
C TYR A 354 16.04 30.78 8.37
N GLY A 355 15.89 31.23 7.13
CA GLY A 355 16.89 32.05 6.46
C GLY A 355 18.25 31.36 6.36
N LEU A 356 18.31 30.21 5.68
CA LEU A 356 19.57 29.50 5.44
C LEU A 356 20.66 30.45 4.91
N GLN A 357 21.81 30.48 5.59
CA GLN A 357 22.90 31.45 5.33
C GLN A 357 23.95 30.96 4.33
N LYS A 358 23.96 29.66 4.03
CA LYS A 358 24.97 29.00 3.20
C LYS A 358 24.32 28.16 2.10
N PRO A 359 24.99 27.95 0.96
CA PRO A 359 24.40 27.22 -0.17
C PRO A 359 24.02 25.78 0.20
N ALA A 360 22.81 25.37 -0.16
CA ALA A 360 22.27 24.06 0.19
C ALA A 360 22.73 22.95 -0.76
N ALA A 361 23.10 21.78 -0.25
CA ALA A 361 23.41 20.59 -1.04
C ALA A 361 22.13 19.82 -1.44
N LEU A 362 21.20 20.49 -2.13
CA LEU A 362 19.96 19.89 -2.64
C LEU A 362 20.17 19.36 -4.06
N ASN A 363 20.62 18.12 -4.16
CA ASN A 363 20.99 17.51 -5.44
C ASN A 363 19.84 16.81 -6.19
N GLY A 364 18.60 16.87 -5.68
CA GLY A 364 17.40 16.35 -6.37
C GLY A 364 17.31 16.82 -7.83
N PRO A 365 17.34 18.14 -8.11
CA PRO A 365 17.30 18.67 -9.47
C PRO A 365 18.49 18.27 -10.37
N GLN A 366 19.62 17.85 -9.79
CA GLN A 366 20.77 17.39 -10.55
C GLN A 366 20.58 15.96 -11.06
N PHE A 367 19.92 15.10 -10.28
CA PHE A 367 19.90 13.65 -10.53
C PHE A 367 18.52 13.08 -10.85
N LEU A 368 17.41 13.70 -10.44
CA LEU A 368 16.05 13.25 -10.75
C LEU A 368 15.62 13.82 -12.10
N THR A 369 15.07 12.96 -12.98
CA THR A 369 14.64 13.38 -14.33
C THR A 369 13.14 13.54 -14.48
N GLU A 370 12.38 13.35 -13.40
CA GLU A 370 10.91 13.40 -13.41
C GLU A 370 10.39 13.97 -12.10
N SER A 371 9.23 14.62 -12.18
CA SER A 371 8.47 15.18 -11.07
C SER A 371 7.00 14.83 -11.23
N LEU A 372 6.34 14.48 -10.12
CA LEU A 372 4.90 14.25 -10.07
C LEU A 372 4.10 15.53 -9.82
N LEU A 373 4.76 16.68 -9.72
CA LEU A 373 4.07 17.95 -9.55
C LEU A 373 3.49 18.44 -10.89
N THR A 374 2.38 19.17 -10.79
CA THR A 374 1.82 19.93 -11.92
C THR A 374 2.79 21.01 -12.39
N LYS A 375 3.50 21.65 -11.44
CA LYS A 375 4.58 22.62 -11.68
C LYS A 375 5.85 22.15 -10.97
N PRO A 376 6.76 21.48 -11.69
CA PRO A 376 8.05 21.05 -11.13
C PRO A 376 8.91 22.24 -10.68
N PHE A 377 9.85 21.98 -9.77
CA PHE A 377 10.86 22.96 -9.39
C PHE A 377 11.90 23.13 -10.49
N GLU A 378 12.22 24.38 -10.81
CA GLU A 378 13.24 24.74 -11.80
C GLU A 378 14.35 25.52 -11.11
N VAL A 379 15.59 25.07 -11.29
CA VAL A 379 16.77 25.78 -10.79
C VAL A 379 17.04 26.97 -11.71
N GLN A 380 17.12 28.17 -11.12
CA GLN A 380 17.41 29.41 -11.84
C GLN A 380 18.67 30.03 -11.23
N ASP A 381 19.72 30.22 -12.03
CA ASP A 381 21.00 30.78 -11.58
C ASP A 381 21.57 30.08 -10.33
N GLY A 382 21.48 28.74 -10.30
CA GLY A 382 21.93 27.94 -9.16
C GLY A 382 21.10 28.11 -7.89
N ARG A 383 19.87 28.62 -7.99
CA ARG A 383 18.96 28.89 -6.86
C ARG A 383 17.62 28.19 -7.02
N LEU A 384 16.95 27.95 -5.89
CA LEU A 384 15.55 27.52 -5.84
C LEU A 384 14.71 28.47 -4.98
N GLN A 385 13.54 28.84 -5.49
CA GLN A 385 12.55 29.61 -4.75
C GLN A 385 11.69 28.68 -3.88
N PRO A 386 11.55 28.93 -2.56
CA PRO A 386 10.57 28.22 -1.76
C PRO A 386 9.13 28.49 -2.26
N PRO A 387 8.25 27.47 -2.26
CA PRO A 387 6.87 27.62 -2.67
C PRO A 387 6.09 28.53 -1.70
N THR A 388 5.07 29.24 -2.19
CA THR A 388 4.33 30.26 -1.43
C THR A 388 2.86 29.92 -1.18
N GLY A 389 2.33 28.87 -1.80
CA GLY A 389 0.94 28.45 -1.65
C GLY A 389 0.62 27.78 -0.31
N PRO A 390 -0.66 27.48 -0.04
CA PRO A 390 -1.09 26.78 1.18
C PRO A 390 -0.42 25.42 1.37
N GLY A 391 -0.24 25.00 2.62
CA GLY A 391 0.45 23.75 2.94
C GLY A 391 1.90 23.78 2.48
N LEU A 392 2.31 22.76 1.75
CA LEU A 392 3.62 22.70 1.10
C LEU A 392 3.70 23.51 -0.20
N GLY A 393 2.59 24.12 -0.63
CA GLY A 393 2.53 25.05 -1.75
C GLY A 393 2.76 24.42 -3.12
N VAL A 394 2.58 23.11 -3.24
CA VAL A 394 2.73 22.34 -4.50
C VAL A 394 1.53 21.42 -4.72
N GLU A 395 1.24 21.10 -5.98
CA GLU A 395 0.09 20.29 -6.39
C GLU A 395 0.54 19.05 -7.16
N ILE A 396 -0.05 17.89 -6.81
CA ILE A 396 0.19 16.61 -7.50
C ILE A 396 -0.51 16.59 -8.85
N ASP A 397 0.12 16.00 -9.85
CA ASP A 397 -0.49 15.63 -11.12
C ASP A 397 -1.01 14.17 -11.02
N PRO A 398 -2.34 13.94 -11.04
CA PRO A 398 -2.91 12.61 -10.88
C PRO A 398 -2.52 11.63 -12.01
N GLN A 399 -2.33 12.14 -13.23
CA GLN A 399 -1.96 11.29 -14.36
C GLN A 399 -0.51 10.81 -14.21
N LYS A 400 0.42 11.72 -13.92
CA LYS A 400 1.83 11.35 -13.67
C LYS A 400 1.94 10.38 -12.49
N LEU A 401 1.16 10.59 -11.44
CA LEU A 401 1.11 9.67 -10.30
C LEU A 401 0.66 8.27 -10.72
N ALA A 402 -0.43 8.15 -11.48
CA ALA A 402 -0.93 6.86 -11.93
C ALA A 402 0.09 6.10 -12.80
N GLU A 403 0.72 6.81 -13.74
CA GLU A 403 1.78 6.26 -14.61
C GLU A 403 3.00 5.79 -13.80
N ARG A 404 3.46 6.61 -12.85
CA ARG A 404 4.61 6.29 -12.00
C ARG A 404 4.33 5.13 -11.04
N VAL A 405 3.12 5.03 -10.49
CA VAL A 405 2.70 3.88 -9.67
C VAL A 405 2.73 2.59 -10.51
N ALA A 406 2.19 2.62 -11.73
CA ALA A 406 2.19 1.47 -12.62
C ALA A 406 3.63 1.04 -13.00
N ALA A 407 4.50 1.98 -13.33
CA ALA A 407 5.91 1.72 -13.64
C ALA A 407 6.67 1.14 -12.43
N SER A 408 6.44 1.70 -11.23
CA SER A 408 7.12 1.27 -10.00
C SER A 408 6.69 -0.13 -9.57
N ARG A 409 5.41 -0.50 -9.73
CA ARG A 409 4.93 -1.87 -9.49
C ARG A 409 5.65 -2.88 -10.37
N LYS A 410 5.80 -2.59 -11.67
CA LYS A 410 6.55 -3.44 -12.61
C LYS A 410 8.03 -3.59 -12.21
N ALA A 411 8.67 -2.51 -11.77
CA ALA A 411 10.06 -2.53 -11.33
C ALA A 411 10.25 -3.34 -10.03
N ASN A 412 9.39 -3.12 -9.04
CA ASN A 412 9.46 -3.81 -7.73
C ASN A 412 9.19 -5.31 -7.85
N ALA A 413 8.30 -5.73 -8.76
CA ALA A 413 8.05 -7.15 -9.03
C ALA A 413 9.30 -7.90 -9.57
N LYS A 414 10.22 -7.20 -10.23
CA LYS A 414 11.47 -7.79 -10.75
C LYS A 414 12.55 -7.97 -9.68
N THR A 415 12.42 -7.31 -8.51
CA THR A 415 13.50 -7.21 -7.50
C THR A 415 13.18 -7.92 -6.19
N SER A 416 11.96 -8.42 -5.99
CA SER A 416 11.64 -9.26 -4.84
C SER A 416 12.31 -10.62 -4.98
N LEU A 417 12.99 -11.11 -3.93
CA LEU A 417 13.35 -12.52 -3.85
C LEU A 417 12.08 -13.34 -4.07
N PRO A 418 12.05 -14.28 -5.03
CA PRO A 418 10.85 -15.06 -5.27
C PRO A 418 10.51 -15.81 -3.99
N GLY A 419 9.27 -15.66 -3.53
CA GLY A 419 8.70 -16.62 -2.58
C GLY A 419 8.79 -18.05 -3.14
N PRO A 420 8.40 -19.08 -2.37
CA PRO A 420 8.48 -20.47 -2.82
C PRO A 420 7.93 -20.61 -4.25
N PRO A 421 8.59 -21.38 -5.14
CA PRO A 421 8.19 -21.48 -6.53
C PRO A 421 6.78 -22.09 -6.62
N LEU A 422 6.07 -21.74 -7.69
CA LEU A 422 4.81 -22.38 -8.03
C LEU A 422 5.06 -23.83 -8.45
N ARG A 423 4.19 -24.74 -8.02
CA ARG A 423 4.24 -26.15 -8.39
C ARG A 423 2.85 -26.69 -8.69
N TRP A 424 2.77 -27.57 -9.67
CA TRP A 424 1.57 -28.33 -9.99
C TRP A 424 1.46 -29.56 -9.08
N ASP A 425 0.29 -29.75 -8.47
CA ASP A 425 -0.11 -30.97 -7.75
C ASP A 425 -1.23 -31.63 -8.57
N ILE A 426 -0.92 -32.77 -9.19
CA ILE A 426 -1.81 -33.47 -10.12
C ILE A 426 -2.15 -34.83 -9.52
N GLN A 427 -3.44 -35.05 -9.26
CA GLN A 427 -3.98 -36.35 -8.89
C GLN A 427 -4.74 -36.90 -10.09
N ALA A 428 -4.12 -37.82 -10.82
CA ALA A 428 -4.68 -38.39 -12.04
C ALA A 428 -6.11 -38.91 -11.81
N GLY A 429 -7.05 -38.48 -12.66
CA GLY A 429 -8.46 -38.84 -12.56
C GLY A 429 -9.25 -38.16 -11.42
N ALA A 430 -8.62 -37.30 -10.60
CA ALA A 430 -9.25 -36.74 -9.40
C ALA A 430 -9.18 -35.22 -9.28
N SER A 431 -7.99 -34.63 -9.39
CA SER A 431 -7.82 -33.18 -9.17
C SER A 431 -6.55 -32.59 -9.80
N LEU A 432 -6.59 -31.28 -10.03
CA LEU A 432 -5.48 -30.44 -10.44
C LEU A 432 -5.37 -29.25 -9.48
N ALA A 433 -4.18 -28.99 -8.94
CA ALA A 433 -3.95 -27.86 -8.05
C ALA A 433 -2.67 -27.09 -8.39
N LEU A 434 -2.73 -25.78 -8.19
CA LEU A 434 -1.56 -24.91 -8.16
C LEU A 434 -1.16 -24.64 -6.71
N THR A 435 0.10 -24.89 -6.39
CA THR A 435 0.64 -24.77 -5.03
C THR A 435 1.80 -23.77 -4.96
N ARG A 436 1.97 -23.15 -3.80
CA ARG A 436 3.12 -22.30 -3.46
C ARG A 436 3.72 -22.79 -2.14
N GLY A 437 4.84 -23.51 -2.22
CA GLY A 437 5.34 -24.26 -1.06
C GLY A 437 4.35 -25.35 -0.66
N LYS A 438 3.88 -25.35 0.60
CA LYS A 438 2.85 -26.30 1.09
C LYS A 438 1.41 -25.79 0.91
N GLN A 439 1.23 -24.55 0.46
CA GLN A 439 -0.09 -23.94 0.36
C GLN A 439 -0.72 -24.25 -1.01
N ILE A 440 -1.99 -24.64 -1.03
CA ILE A 440 -2.79 -24.74 -2.25
C ILE A 440 -3.42 -23.37 -2.53
N LEU A 441 -3.08 -22.76 -3.67
CA LEU A 441 -3.68 -21.52 -4.13
C LEU A 441 -5.06 -21.78 -4.70
N TRP A 442 -5.18 -22.79 -5.56
CA TRP A 442 -6.48 -23.29 -5.98
C TRP A 442 -6.40 -24.77 -6.33
N ARG A 443 -7.52 -25.47 -6.25
CA ARG A 443 -7.65 -26.86 -6.71
C ARG A 443 -8.96 -27.07 -7.45
N PHE A 444 -8.87 -27.60 -8.66
CA PHE A 444 -9.98 -28.10 -9.45
C PHE A 444 -10.21 -29.58 -9.15
N GLN A 445 -11.43 -29.93 -8.73
CA GLN A 445 -11.88 -31.26 -8.34
C GLN A 445 -12.78 -31.82 -9.45
N TYR A 446 -12.45 -33.00 -9.95
CA TYR A 446 -13.16 -33.63 -11.07
C TYR A 446 -13.26 -35.17 -10.95
N HIS A 447 -13.12 -35.70 -9.74
CA HIS A 447 -13.26 -37.14 -9.49
C HIS A 447 -14.66 -37.63 -9.87
N PRO A 448 -14.82 -38.74 -10.63
CA PRO A 448 -16.10 -39.17 -11.20
C PRO A 448 -17.19 -39.52 -10.16
N ASP A 449 -16.81 -39.80 -8.92
CA ASP A 449 -17.75 -40.07 -7.82
C ASP A 449 -18.42 -38.80 -7.25
N GLN A 450 -17.94 -37.62 -7.62
CA GLN A 450 -18.53 -36.35 -7.18
C GLN A 450 -19.87 -36.10 -7.89
N SER A 451 -20.72 -35.24 -7.30
CA SER A 451 -21.95 -34.77 -7.95
C SER A 451 -21.68 -33.67 -8.97
N HIS A 452 -20.62 -32.89 -8.75
CA HIS A 452 -20.22 -31.76 -9.58
C HIS A 452 -18.70 -31.67 -9.65
N VAL A 453 -18.19 -31.07 -10.72
CA VAL A 453 -16.82 -30.54 -10.75
C VAL A 453 -16.81 -29.14 -10.13
N TYR A 454 -15.79 -28.82 -9.34
CA TYR A 454 -15.71 -27.56 -8.61
C TYR A 454 -14.28 -27.16 -8.26
N PHE A 455 -14.10 -25.92 -7.81
CA PHE A 455 -12.84 -25.45 -7.23
C PHE A 455 -12.95 -25.34 -5.71
N HIS A 456 -12.08 -26.06 -5.00
CA HIS A 456 -11.81 -25.83 -3.59
C HIS A 456 -10.47 -26.46 -3.16
N PRO A 457 -9.63 -25.74 -2.40
CA PRO A 457 -9.82 -24.35 -1.96
C PRO A 457 -9.61 -23.35 -3.12
N LEU A 458 -10.07 -22.11 -2.93
CA LEU A 458 -9.49 -20.92 -3.54
C LEU A 458 -8.75 -20.16 -2.42
N SER A 459 -7.55 -19.65 -2.66
CA SER A 459 -6.68 -19.06 -1.64
C SER A 459 -5.75 -18.00 -2.22
N LEU A 460 -5.41 -16.99 -1.43
CA LEU A 460 -4.33 -16.05 -1.74
C LEU A 460 -3.04 -16.49 -1.03
N PRO A 461 -1.85 -16.10 -1.52
CA PRO A 461 -0.60 -16.39 -0.83
C PRO A 461 -0.60 -15.99 0.66
N GLY A 462 -0.33 -16.97 1.52
CA GLY A 462 -0.30 -16.82 2.98
C GLY A 462 -1.66 -16.66 3.66
N THR A 463 -2.78 -16.97 3.00
CA THR A 463 -4.12 -17.01 3.62
C THR A 463 -4.61 -18.44 3.80
N ALA A 464 -5.57 -18.66 4.71
CA ALA A 464 -6.37 -19.88 4.67
C ALA A 464 -7.32 -19.87 3.46
N ALA A 465 -8.07 -20.96 3.27
CA ALA A 465 -9.03 -21.09 2.18
C ALA A 465 -10.11 -19.99 2.26
N LEU A 466 -10.33 -19.31 1.13
CA LEU A 466 -11.35 -18.28 0.97
C LEU A 466 -12.73 -18.90 0.75
N THR A 467 -12.79 -20.12 0.20
CA THR A 467 -14.02 -20.87 -0.03
C THR A 467 -14.25 -21.95 1.02
N ALA A 468 -15.49 -22.40 1.17
CA ALA A 468 -15.86 -23.56 1.98
C ALA A 468 -16.35 -24.71 1.07
N ASP A 469 -16.22 -25.94 1.55
CA ASP A 469 -16.59 -27.14 0.81
C ASP A 469 -17.42 -28.08 1.68
N ALA A 470 -18.56 -28.50 1.14
CA ALA A 470 -19.58 -29.33 1.78
C ALA A 470 -19.83 -28.99 3.27
N PRO A 471 -20.08 -27.71 3.63
CA PRO A 471 -20.26 -27.34 5.03
C PRO A 471 -21.50 -28.03 5.61
N ALA A 472 -21.51 -28.29 6.92
CA ALA A 472 -22.55 -29.11 7.56
C ALA A 472 -23.98 -28.55 7.39
N ASP A 473 -24.14 -27.25 7.16
CA ASP A 473 -25.43 -26.62 6.87
C ASP A 473 -25.94 -26.89 5.44
N HIS A 474 -25.02 -27.10 4.49
CA HIS A 474 -25.33 -27.36 3.08
C HIS A 474 -24.26 -28.27 2.45
N VAL A 475 -24.38 -29.58 2.68
CA VAL A 475 -23.40 -30.59 2.21
C VAL A 475 -23.21 -30.66 0.68
N HIS A 476 -24.14 -30.09 -0.08
CA HIS A 476 -24.11 -30.01 -1.54
C HIS A 476 -23.51 -28.70 -2.07
N HIS A 477 -23.06 -27.79 -1.19
CA HIS A 477 -22.37 -26.56 -1.59
C HIS A 477 -20.86 -26.78 -1.64
N HIS A 478 -20.22 -26.32 -2.71
CA HIS A 478 -18.78 -26.43 -2.93
C HIS A 478 -18.13 -25.05 -3.04
N GLY A 479 -16.81 -24.95 -3.20
CA GLY A 479 -16.16 -23.64 -3.19
C GLY A 479 -16.61 -22.71 -4.33
N LEU A 480 -16.22 -23.02 -5.56
CA LEU A 480 -16.72 -22.40 -6.79
C LEU A 480 -17.17 -23.51 -7.75
N TRP A 481 -18.44 -23.54 -8.10
CA TRP A 481 -19.01 -24.59 -8.96
C TRP A 481 -20.14 -24.03 -9.83
N PHE A 482 -20.59 -24.82 -10.80
CA PHE A 482 -21.76 -24.49 -11.60
C PHE A 482 -22.76 -25.63 -11.53
N CYS A 483 -24.03 -25.28 -11.33
CA CYS A 483 -25.11 -26.25 -11.38
C CYS A 483 -26.46 -25.57 -11.74
N TRP A 484 -27.27 -26.25 -12.55
CA TRP A 484 -28.67 -25.86 -12.76
C TRP A 484 -29.55 -26.33 -11.60
N LYS A 485 -30.63 -25.59 -11.34
CA LYS A 485 -31.55 -25.95 -10.26
C LYS A 485 -32.53 -27.02 -10.72
N TYR A 486 -33.43 -26.66 -11.64
CA TYR A 486 -34.40 -27.57 -12.24
C TYR A 486 -34.28 -27.58 -13.76
N LEU A 487 -34.26 -28.77 -14.36
CA LEU A 487 -34.42 -28.98 -15.79
C LEU A 487 -35.64 -29.88 -15.99
N ASN A 488 -36.68 -29.38 -16.66
CA ASN A 488 -37.98 -30.08 -16.81
C ASN A 488 -38.52 -30.60 -15.46
N GLY A 489 -38.38 -29.81 -14.39
CA GLY A 489 -38.83 -30.14 -13.03
C GLY A 489 -37.91 -31.09 -12.24
N VAL A 490 -36.86 -31.65 -12.85
CA VAL A 490 -35.89 -32.52 -12.17
C VAL A 490 -34.82 -31.67 -11.47
N ASN A 491 -34.56 -31.94 -10.20
CA ASN A 491 -33.55 -31.22 -9.41
C ASN A 491 -32.13 -31.76 -9.65
N TYR A 492 -31.19 -30.88 -10.00
CA TYR A 492 -29.77 -31.18 -10.20
C TYR A 492 -28.85 -30.60 -9.10
N TRP A 493 -29.41 -29.91 -8.11
CA TRP A 493 -28.66 -29.12 -7.12
C TRP A 493 -28.59 -29.76 -5.74
N GLU A 494 -29.74 -30.02 -5.11
CA GLU A 494 -29.78 -30.64 -3.79
C GLU A 494 -29.69 -32.16 -3.89
N HIS A 495 -29.06 -32.77 -2.90
CA HIS A 495 -29.11 -34.21 -2.74
C HIS A 495 -30.56 -34.68 -2.54
N ALA A 496 -30.95 -35.72 -3.27
CA ALA A 496 -32.25 -36.34 -3.08
C ALA A 496 -32.31 -37.02 -1.69
N PRO A 497 -33.50 -37.09 -1.05
CA PRO A 497 -33.63 -37.70 0.28
C PRO A 497 -33.01 -39.10 0.35
N GLY A 498 -32.12 -39.32 1.31
CA GLY A 498 -31.42 -40.59 1.51
C GLY A 498 -30.34 -40.91 0.46
N LYS A 499 -30.08 -40.01 -0.50
CA LYS A 499 -29.03 -40.16 -1.53
C LYS A 499 -27.91 -39.15 -1.28
N GLY A 500 -26.69 -39.51 -1.68
CA GLY A 500 -25.52 -38.61 -1.66
C GLY A 500 -25.40 -37.71 -2.90
N HIS A 501 -26.43 -37.65 -3.74
CA HIS A 501 -26.42 -36.92 -5.00
C HIS A 501 -27.83 -36.45 -5.40
N PRO A 502 -27.95 -35.46 -6.32
CA PRO A 502 -29.25 -35.00 -6.82
C PRO A 502 -30.01 -36.04 -7.64
N ALA A 503 -31.29 -35.79 -7.90
CA ALA A 503 -32.13 -36.70 -8.70
C ALA A 503 -31.65 -36.75 -10.16
N GLY A 504 -31.37 -35.59 -10.75
CA GLY A 504 -30.65 -35.48 -12.01
C GLY A 504 -29.15 -35.64 -11.80
N ARG A 505 -28.46 -36.26 -12.76
CA ARG A 505 -27.01 -36.50 -12.70
C ARG A 505 -26.29 -35.58 -13.66
N THR A 506 -25.24 -34.90 -13.19
CA THR A 506 -24.26 -34.27 -14.09
C THR A 506 -23.13 -35.26 -14.28
N LEU A 507 -22.89 -35.67 -15.51
CA LEU A 507 -21.84 -36.60 -15.90
C LEU A 507 -20.76 -35.86 -16.68
N TRP A 508 -19.51 -36.27 -16.57
CA TRP A 508 -18.42 -35.68 -17.35
C TRP A 508 -17.39 -36.74 -17.75
N GLN A 509 -16.72 -36.49 -18.87
CA GLN A 509 -15.52 -37.21 -19.24
C GLN A 509 -14.31 -36.64 -18.49
N PRO A 510 -13.21 -37.40 -18.35
CA PRO A 510 -11.97 -36.85 -17.84
C PRO A 510 -11.58 -35.57 -18.59
N PRO A 511 -11.26 -34.47 -17.87
CA PRO A 511 -10.97 -33.19 -18.50
C PRO A 511 -9.68 -33.23 -19.32
N GLU A 512 -9.64 -32.48 -20.41
CA GLU A 512 -8.40 -32.15 -21.11
C GLU A 512 -7.73 -30.98 -20.38
N ILE A 513 -6.51 -31.20 -19.87
CA ILE A 513 -5.79 -30.23 -19.05
C ILE A 513 -4.49 -29.85 -19.76
N GLN A 514 -4.31 -28.55 -19.98
CA GLN A 514 -3.07 -27.96 -20.48
C GLN A 514 -2.51 -27.02 -19.40
N ILE A 515 -1.35 -27.36 -18.84
CA ILE A 515 -0.66 -26.52 -17.85
C ILE A 515 0.52 -25.80 -18.50
N GLN A 516 0.82 -24.58 -18.05
CA GLN A 516 2.01 -23.84 -18.47
C GLN A 516 3.00 -23.72 -17.31
N GLU A 517 4.29 -23.59 -17.62
CA GLU A 517 5.37 -23.48 -16.62
C GLU A 517 5.21 -22.27 -15.69
N GLN A 518 4.54 -21.21 -16.16
CA GLN A 518 4.37 -19.96 -15.43
C GLN A 518 3.17 -19.95 -14.45
N GLY A 519 2.47 -21.09 -14.28
CA GLY A 519 1.39 -21.23 -13.30
C GLY A 519 -0.01 -20.91 -13.81
N SER A 520 -0.21 -20.81 -15.13
CA SER A 520 -1.52 -20.77 -15.78
C SER A 520 -1.94 -22.16 -16.27
N ALA A 521 -3.25 -22.38 -16.40
CA ALA A 521 -3.81 -23.64 -16.92
C ALA A 521 -5.04 -23.39 -17.78
N GLN A 522 -5.28 -24.25 -18.75
CA GLN A 522 -6.53 -24.35 -19.49
C GLN A 522 -7.12 -25.75 -19.27
N ILE A 523 -8.41 -25.80 -18.95
CA ILE A 523 -9.15 -27.03 -18.68
C ILE A 523 -10.39 -27.05 -19.57
N THR A 524 -10.57 -28.10 -20.35
CA THR A 524 -11.76 -28.30 -21.19
C THR A 524 -12.52 -29.54 -20.73
N LEU A 525 -13.83 -29.42 -20.60
CA LEU A 525 -14.72 -30.49 -20.13
C LEU A 525 -15.91 -30.65 -21.06
N LYS A 526 -16.35 -31.89 -21.23
CA LYS A 526 -17.64 -32.25 -21.81
C LYS A 526 -18.53 -32.80 -20.72
N LEU A 527 -19.63 -32.11 -20.44
CA LEU A 527 -20.60 -32.50 -19.44
C LEU A 527 -21.95 -32.86 -20.07
N GLN A 528 -22.69 -33.74 -19.40
CA GLN A 528 -24.02 -34.20 -19.79
C GLN A 528 -24.93 -34.18 -18.57
N TYR A 529 -26.12 -33.59 -18.71
CA TYR A 529 -27.13 -33.59 -17.68
C TYR A 529 -28.14 -34.69 -18.00
N GLN A 530 -28.16 -35.73 -17.17
CA GLN A 530 -29.00 -36.91 -17.33
C GLN A 530 -30.18 -36.85 -16.36
N ASN A 531 -31.39 -37.12 -16.83
CA ASN A 531 -32.58 -37.22 -15.98
C ASN A 531 -32.66 -38.61 -15.29
N PRO A 532 -33.60 -38.85 -14.36
CA PRO A 532 -33.71 -40.14 -13.67
C PRO A 532 -34.01 -41.33 -14.58
N ASP A 533 -34.57 -41.09 -15.76
CA ASP A 533 -34.90 -42.12 -16.76
C ASP A 533 -33.70 -42.49 -17.65
N GLY A 534 -32.55 -41.81 -17.47
CA GLY A 534 -31.31 -42.07 -18.20
C GLY A 534 -31.13 -41.24 -19.48
N GLU A 535 -32.08 -40.36 -19.80
CA GLU A 535 -32.02 -39.48 -20.97
C GLU A 535 -31.08 -38.29 -20.71
N ILE A 536 -30.23 -37.97 -21.69
CA ILE A 536 -29.42 -36.74 -21.68
C ILE A 536 -30.30 -35.59 -22.17
N VAL A 537 -30.62 -34.64 -21.28
CA VAL A 537 -31.51 -33.51 -21.58
C VAL A 537 -30.74 -32.25 -22.00
N LEU A 538 -29.48 -32.13 -21.58
CA LEU A 538 -28.61 -30.98 -21.86
C LEU A 538 -27.15 -31.44 -21.95
N ARG A 539 -26.39 -30.87 -22.90
CA ARG A 539 -24.94 -30.99 -22.97
C ARG A 539 -24.29 -29.66 -22.65
N GLU A 540 -23.06 -29.71 -22.13
CA GLU A 540 -22.23 -28.55 -21.90
C GLU A 540 -20.80 -28.80 -22.34
N ASP A 541 -20.28 -27.95 -23.21
CA ASP A 541 -18.85 -27.84 -23.49
C ASP A 541 -18.31 -26.67 -22.66
N ARG A 542 -17.45 -26.97 -21.69
CA ARG A 542 -16.90 -25.98 -20.75
C ARG A 542 -15.41 -25.78 -20.97
N SER A 543 -14.98 -24.54 -21.13
CA SER A 543 -13.58 -24.12 -21.10
C SER A 543 -13.31 -23.23 -19.89
N LEU A 544 -12.24 -23.54 -19.17
CA LEU A 544 -11.78 -22.84 -17.98
C LEU A 544 -10.34 -22.39 -18.20
N VAL A 545 -10.06 -21.10 -18.10
CA VAL A 545 -8.70 -20.56 -18.22
C VAL A 545 -8.29 -19.91 -16.90
N LEU A 546 -7.25 -20.45 -16.28
CA LEU A 546 -6.66 -19.95 -15.04
C LEU A 546 -5.40 -19.14 -15.34
N SER A 547 -5.35 -17.92 -14.80
CA SER A 547 -4.18 -17.07 -14.89
C SER A 547 -3.07 -17.54 -13.96
N ALA A 548 -1.83 -17.21 -14.31
CA ALA A 548 -0.76 -17.21 -13.32
C ALA A 548 -1.08 -16.19 -12.20
N PRO A 549 -0.70 -16.47 -10.94
CA PRO A 549 -0.79 -15.49 -9.87
C PRO A 549 0.06 -14.25 -10.18
N ALA A 550 -0.54 -13.07 -10.07
CA ALA A 550 0.14 -11.79 -10.18
C ALA A 550 1.09 -11.54 -9.00
N ALA A 551 1.87 -10.47 -9.06
CA ALA A 551 2.85 -10.13 -8.02
C ALA A 551 2.21 -9.88 -6.64
N ASP A 552 0.98 -9.38 -6.58
CA ASP A 552 0.21 -9.21 -5.33
C ASP A 552 -0.48 -10.52 -4.87
N GLY A 553 -0.34 -11.60 -5.64
CA GLY A 553 -0.94 -12.90 -5.40
C GLY A 553 -2.35 -13.07 -5.92
N SER A 554 -2.93 -12.05 -6.55
CA SER A 554 -4.24 -12.16 -7.22
C SER A 554 -4.17 -13.05 -8.46
N TYR A 555 -5.29 -13.66 -8.84
CA TYR A 555 -5.41 -14.44 -10.06
C TYR A 555 -6.87 -14.45 -10.52
N HIS A 556 -7.11 -14.86 -11.77
CA HIS A 556 -8.45 -15.02 -12.31
C HIS A 556 -8.68 -16.40 -12.92
N LEU A 557 -9.97 -16.75 -12.98
CA LEU A 557 -10.52 -17.88 -13.71
C LEU A 557 -11.54 -17.34 -14.71
N ASP A 558 -11.25 -17.50 -15.99
CA ASP A 558 -12.24 -17.30 -17.04
C ASP A 558 -13.04 -18.58 -17.23
N TRP A 559 -14.35 -18.42 -17.12
CA TRP A 559 -15.33 -19.47 -17.21
C TRP A 559 -16.13 -19.29 -18.50
N ASP A 560 -16.17 -20.33 -19.32
CA ASP A 560 -16.89 -20.31 -20.59
C ASP A 560 -17.65 -21.63 -20.77
N SER A 561 -18.98 -21.58 -20.75
CA SER A 561 -19.85 -22.75 -20.91
C SER A 561 -20.77 -22.56 -22.10
N GLN A 562 -20.68 -23.44 -23.09
CA GLN A 562 -21.61 -23.56 -24.20
C GLN A 562 -22.58 -24.71 -23.89
N PHE A 563 -23.88 -24.41 -23.81
CA PHE A 563 -24.93 -25.39 -23.56
C PHE A 563 -25.68 -25.71 -24.85
N THR A 564 -26.04 -26.98 -25.04
CA THR A 564 -26.85 -27.46 -26.19
C THR A 564 -27.96 -28.38 -25.70
N VAL A 565 -29.19 -28.04 -26.03
CA VAL A 565 -30.38 -28.78 -25.59
C VAL A 565 -30.55 -30.07 -26.40
N GLU A 566 -30.78 -31.17 -25.71
CA GLU A 566 -30.98 -32.50 -26.32
C GLU A 566 -32.43 -33.00 -26.20
N ALA A 567 -33.13 -32.60 -25.13
CA ALA A 567 -34.56 -32.87 -24.98
C ALA A 567 -35.39 -32.14 -26.06
N GLU A 568 -36.60 -32.62 -26.35
CA GLU A 568 -37.51 -31.96 -27.32
C GLU A 568 -37.79 -30.50 -26.96
N SER A 569 -38.02 -30.24 -25.68
CA SER A 569 -38.08 -28.92 -25.06
C SER A 569 -37.44 -28.99 -23.68
N LEU A 570 -36.70 -27.95 -23.31
CA LEU A 570 -36.04 -27.85 -22.03
C LEU A 570 -36.44 -26.56 -21.31
N HIS A 571 -37.15 -26.75 -20.21
CA HIS A 571 -37.57 -25.71 -19.28
C HIS A 571 -36.56 -25.59 -18.14
N PHE A 572 -35.81 -24.49 -18.14
CA PHE A 572 -34.87 -24.12 -17.07
C PHE A 572 -35.63 -23.36 -16.00
N ASP A 573 -35.67 -23.92 -14.79
CA ASP A 573 -36.39 -23.32 -13.67
C ASP A 573 -35.54 -23.30 -12.39
N ARG A 574 -36.07 -22.61 -11.39
CA ARG A 574 -35.46 -22.32 -10.11
C ARG A 574 -36.49 -22.37 -9.00
N THR A 575 -36.05 -22.41 -7.74
CA THR A 575 -36.98 -22.23 -6.63
C THR A 575 -37.67 -20.85 -6.74
N PRO A 576 -39.02 -20.79 -6.65
CA PRO A 576 -39.78 -19.55 -6.75
C PRO A 576 -39.33 -18.46 -5.75
N LEU A 577 -39.35 -17.20 -6.19
CA LEU A 577 -39.01 -16.01 -5.42
C LEU A 577 -40.08 -15.78 -4.36
N PRO A 578 -39.80 -15.05 -3.26
CA PRO A 578 -40.81 -14.75 -2.25
C PRO A 578 -42.09 -14.08 -2.80
N THR A 579 -41.97 -13.39 -3.92
CA THR A 579 -43.05 -12.69 -4.62
C THR A 579 -43.90 -13.60 -5.51
N GLU A 580 -43.51 -14.86 -5.69
CA GLU A 580 -44.17 -15.85 -6.54
C GLU A 580 -44.91 -16.90 -5.71
N LYS A 581 -45.86 -17.61 -6.34
CA LYS A 581 -46.61 -18.69 -5.69
C LYS A 581 -45.65 -19.78 -5.23
N GLY A 582 -45.71 -20.15 -3.95
CA GLY A 582 -44.80 -21.14 -3.36
C GLY A 582 -43.38 -20.61 -3.08
N GLY A 583 -43.20 -19.29 -3.18
CA GLY A 583 -41.96 -18.57 -3.00
C GLY A 583 -41.17 -18.88 -1.72
N LYS A 584 -39.83 -18.85 -1.82
CA LYS A 584 -38.92 -18.98 -0.69
C LYS A 584 -38.00 -17.77 -0.58
N ALA A 585 -37.61 -17.42 0.64
CA ALA A 585 -36.62 -16.35 0.91
C ALA A 585 -35.29 -16.58 0.15
N TRP A 586 -34.95 -17.84 -0.08
CA TRP A 586 -33.80 -18.27 -0.86
C TRP A 586 -34.08 -18.58 -2.32
N GLY A 587 -35.30 -18.38 -2.83
CA GLY A 587 -35.58 -18.59 -4.25
C GLY A 587 -34.76 -17.69 -5.17
N GLY A 588 -34.65 -18.04 -6.44
CA GLY A 588 -34.00 -17.16 -7.42
C GLY A 588 -32.64 -17.63 -7.95
N TYR A 589 -31.98 -18.64 -7.40
CA TYR A 589 -30.59 -18.96 -7.81
C TYR A 589 -30.47 -20.24 -8.64
N ALA A 590 -29.58 -20.19 -9.63
CA ALA A 590 -29.00 -21.30 -10.39
C ALA A 590 -27.78 -20.76 -11.15
N GLY A 591 -26.82 -21.64 -11.49
CA GLY A 591 -25.66 -21.29 -12.31
C GLY A 591 -24.34 -21.25 -11.52
N LEU A 592 -23.44 -20.35 -11.93
CA LEU A 592 -22.11 -20.22 -11.34
C LEU A 592 -22.21 -19.73 -9.90
N SER A 593 -21.62 -20.43 -8.96
CA SER A 593 -21.93 -20.26 -7.54
C SER A 593 -20.68 -20.31 -6.69
N LEU A 594 -20.61 -19.41 -5.69
CA LEU A 594 -19.50 -19.32 -4.76
C LEU A 594 -19.98 -19.50 -3.32
N ARG A 595 -19.49 -20.55 -2.65
CA ARG A 595 -19.61 -20.70 -1.20
C ARG A 595 -18.32 -20.23 -0.56
N LEU A 596 -18.41 -19.11 0.15
CA LEU A 596 -17.27 -18.52 0.83
C LEU A 596 -17.12 -19.09 2.25
N GLY A 597 -15.89 -19.01 2.77
CA GLY A 597 -15.57 -19.34 4.14
C GLY A 597 -16.13 -18.35 5.17
N GLN A 598 -15.79 -18.57 6.43
CA GLN A 598 -16.18 -17.68 7.53
C GLN A 598 -15.24 -16.47 7.58
N TRP A 599 -15.64 -15.40 6.89
CA TRP A 599 -14.89 -14.13 6.89
C TRP A 599 -15.46 -13.17 7.93
N GLN A 600 -14.60 -12.27 8.42
CA GLN A 600 -14.98 -11.11 9.22
C GLN A 600 -15.28 -9.91 8.29
N GLU A 601 -15.96 -8.88 8.80
CA GLU A 601 -16.21 -7.61 8.08
C GLU A 601 -16.82 -7.78 6.68
N ARG A 602 -17.65 -8.81 6.50
CA ARG A 602 -18.21 -9.19 5.21
C ARG A 602 -19.04 -8.06 4.62
N HIS A 603 -18.86 -7.73 3.36
CA HIS A 603 -19.68 -6.79 2.60
C HIS A 603 -19.57 -7.08 1.11
N ALA A 604 -20.36 -6.39 0.30
CA ALA A 604 -20.28 -6.50 -1.15
C ALA A 604 -20.30 -5.12 -1.80
N VAL A 605 -19.77 -5.06 -3.02
CA VAL A 605 -19.69 -3.85 -3.86
C VAL A 605 -20.07 -4.24 -5.28
N ASP A 606 -20.86 -3.40 -5.93
CA ASP A 606 -21.11 -3.46 -7.37
C ASP A 606 -20.68 -2.14 -8.04
N LEU A 607 -21.01 -1.94 -9.32
CA LEU A 607 -20.58 -0.75 -10.05
C LEU A 607 -21.25 0.55 -9.58
N GLN A 608 -22.28 0.47 -8.74
CA GLN A 608 -22.95 1.64 -8.15
C GLN A 608 -22.39 1.97 -6.76
N GLY A 609 -21.58 1.09 -6.17
CA GLY A 609 -20.96 1.28 -4.86
C GLY A 609 -21.24 0.13 -3.90
N PRO A 610 -21.19 0.40 -2.58
CA PRO A 610 -21.52 -0.59 -1.55
C PRO A 610 -22.93 -1.15 -1.69
N VAL A 611 -23.05 -2.47 -1.57
CA VAL A 611 -24.32 -3.20 -1.69
C VAL A 611 -25.01 -3.29 -0.33
N GLU A 612 -26.26 -2.86 -0.28
CA GLU A 612 -27.12 -3.00 0.90
C GLU A 612 -27.85 -4.36 0.89
N PHE A 613 -27.56 -5.18 1.89
CA PHE A 613 -28.30 -6.41 2.14
C PHE A 613 -29.60 -6.08 2.87
N ASN A 614 -30.68 -6.79 2.53
CA ASN A 614 -31.97 -6.62 3.19
C ASN A 614 -31.97 -7.15 4.63
N ALA A 615 -33.08 -6.97 5.35
CA ALA A 615 -33.24 -7.36 6.76
C ALA A 615 -33.01 -8.86 7.08
N VAL A 616 -32.92 -9.73 6.06
CA VAL A 616 -32.60 -11.15 6.22
C VAL A 616 -31.24 -11.53 5.62
N ASP A 617 -30.34 -10.55 5.50
CA ASP A 617 -28.98 -10.66 4.96
C ASP A 617 -28.93 -11.22 3.53
N ARG A 618 -29.86 -10.80 2.67
CA ARG A 618 -29.91 -11.20 1.25
C ARG A 618 -29.92 -9.99 0.34
N TYR A 619 -29.31 -10.14 -0.84
CA TYR A 619 -29.32 -9.13 -1.90
C TYR A 619 -29.79 -9.75 -3.22
N ARG A 620 -30.59 -8.98 -3.96
CA ARG A 620 -30.95 -9.24 -5.36
C ARG A 620 -30.90 -7.92 -6.12
N GLY A 621 -30.06 -7.84 -7.15
CA GLY A 621 -29.91 -6.65 -7.98
C GLY A 621 -29.26 -6.99 -9.31
N ARG A 622 -29.00 -5.99 -10.16
CA ARG A 622 -28.40 -6.19 -11.49
C ARG A 622 -27.15 -5.34 -11.62
N SER A 623 -26.04 -5.97 -12.00
CA SER A 623 -24.78 -5.29 -12.26
C SER A 623 -23.91 -6.14 -13.21
N PRO A 624 -23.16 -5.55 -14.15
CA PRO A 624 -22.16 -6.27 -14.94
C PRO A 624 -21.01 -6.87 -14.10
N ALA A 625 -20.83 -6.42 -12.87
CA ALA A 625 -19.78 -6.90 -11.98
C ALA A 625 -20.22 -6.86 -10.51
N PHE A 626 -19.78 -7.83 -9.72
CA PHE A 626 -20.10 -7.92 -8.30
C PHE A 626 -18.92 -8.48 -7.52
N ALA A 627 -18.52 -7.80 -6.45
CA ALA A 627 -17.44 -8.20 -5.56
C ALA A 627 -17.97 -8.51 -4.16
N TYR A 628 -17.67 -9.71 -3.65
CA TYR A 628 -17.92 -10.08 -2.26
C TYR A 628 -16.61 -10.07 -1.49
N GLN A 629 -16.58 -9.37 -0.37
CA GLN A 629 -15.35 -8.91 0.27
C GLN A 629 -15.43 -9.06 1.79
N GLY A 630 -14.28 -9.14 2.44
CA GLY A 630 -14.20 -9.26 3.90
C GLY A 630 -12.75 -9.38 4.36
N SER A 631 -12.57 -9.80 5.60
CA SER A 631 -11.26 -10.02 6.20
C SER A 631 -11.13 -11.42 6.77
N LEU A 632 -9.91 -11.95 6.75
CA LEU A 632 -9.56 -13.24 7.34
C LEU A 632 -8.26 -13.08 8.13
N ASN A 633 -8.32 -13.27 9.44
CA ASN A 633 -7.19 -13.02 10.36
C ASN A 633 -6.61 -11.60 10.18
N GLY A 634 -7.49 -10.59 10.05
CA GLY A 634 -7.10 -9.18 9.87
C GLY A 634 -6.60 -8.81 8.48
N ARG A 635 -6.47 -9.77 7.53
CA ARG A 635 -6.10 -9.49 6.14
C ARG A 635 -7.35 -9.26 5.30
N ARG A 636 -7.41 -8.13 4.59
CA ARG A 636 -8.48 -7.85 3.60
C ARG A 636 -8.35 -8.75 2.39
N LEU A 637 -9.48 -9.14 1.82
CA LEU A 637 -9.56 -9.98 0.62
C LEU A 637 -10.95 -9.89 -0.01
N GLY A 638 -11.07 -10.40 -1.23
CA GLY A 638 -12.36 -10.57 -1.88
C GLY A 638 -12.33 -11.52 -3.06
N VAL A 639 -13.53 -11.86 -3.52
CA VAL A 639 -13.78 -12.54 -4.79
C VAL A 639 -14.78 -11.72 -5.59
N ALA A 640 -14.41 -11.36 -6.81
CA ALA A 640 -15.27 -10.64 -7.74
C ALA A 640 -15.65 -11.52 -8.93
N VAL A 641 -16.83 -11.30 -9.48
CA VAL A 641 -17.29 -11.97 -10.70
C VAL A 641 -17.73 -10.91 -11.70
N LEU A 642 -17.19 -10.98 -12.91
CA LEU A 642 -17.51 -10.13 -14.05
C LEU A 642 -18.41 -10.90 -15.03
N ASP A 643 -19.59 -10.36 -15.31
CA ASP A 643 -20.61 -10.95 -16.17
C ASP A 643 -20.41 -10.54 -17.64
N HIS A 644 -20.57 -11.48 -18.59
CA HIS A 644 -20.43 -11.18 -20.01
C HIS A 644 -21.71 -10.52 -20.57
N PRO A 645 -21.62 -9.44 -21.38
CA PRO A 645 -22.79 -8.78 -21.94
C PRO A 645 -23.62 -9.63 -22.93
N GLU A 646 -23.13 -10.82 -23.27
CA GLU A 646 -23.83 -11.79 -24.15
C GLU A 646 -24.41 -12.95 -23.34
N ASN A 647 -24.26 -12.95 -22.02
CA ASN A 647 -24.94 -13.93 -21.18
C ASN A 647 -26.44 -13.74 -21.29
N LEU A 648 -27.17 -14.84 -21.11
CA LEU A 648 -28.61 -14.81 -21.00
C LEU A 648 -29.03 -13.79 -19.92
N HIS A 649 -29.92 -12.87 -20.27
CA HIS A 649 -30.39 -11.79 -19.38
C HIS A 649 -29.31 -10.81 -18.87
N ALA A 650 -28.17 -10.68 -19.55
CA ALA A 650 -27.13 -9.72 -19.18
C ALA A 650 -27.67 -8.27 -19.02
N PRO A 651 -27.18 -7.49 -18.05
CA PRO A 651 -26.35 -7.95 -16.92
C PRO A 651 -27.14 -8.91 -16.03
N SER A 652 -26.51 -10.06 -15.74
CA SER A 652 -27.08 -11.13 -14.94
C SER A 652 -27.57 -10.57 -13.60
N PRO A 653 -28.78 -10.96 -13.15
CA PRO A 653 -29.21 -10.60 -11.82
C PRO A 653 -28.38 -11.38 -10.80
N TRP A 654 -28.08 -10.74 -9.67
CA TRP A 654 -27.27 -11.29 -8.61
C TRP A 654 -28.14 -11.86 -7.52
N TYR A 655 -27.63 -12.89 -6.87
CA TYR A 655 -28.14 -13.33 -5.58
C TYR A 655 -26.97 -13.47 -4.62
N ALA A 656 -27.02 -12.78 -3.49
CA ALA A 656 -25.99 -12.86 -2.45
C ALA A 656 -26.58 -13.00 -1.04
N ILE A 657 -25.85 -13.69 -0.16
CA ILE A 657 -26.20 -13.98 1.23
C ILE A 657 -25.01 -13.65 2.13
N ARG A 658 -25.28 -13.04 3.29
CA ARG A 658 -24.31 -12.75 4.36
C ARG A 658 -24.86 -13.10 5.74
N SER A 659 -25.53 -14.25 5.89
CA SER A 659 -26.08 -14.64 7.19
C SER A 659 -24.96 -15.08 8.16
N GLY A 660 -25.30 -15.27 9.44
CA GLY A 660 -24.33 -15.64 10.48
C GLY A 660 -23.48 -16.88 10.16
N ASN A 661 -24.03 -17.86 9.42
CA ASN A 661 -23.33 -19.10 9.06
C ASN A 661 -23.07 -19.26 7.55
N MET A 662 -23.59 -18.38 6.69
CA MET A 662 -23.49 -18.53 5.24
C MET A 662 -23.06 -17.25 4.55
N SER A 663 -22.01 -17.39 3.74
CA SER A 663 -21.53 -16.41 2.78
C SER A 663 -21.61 -17.05 1.40
N PHE A 664 -22.47 -16.51 0.54
CA PHE A 664 -22.74 -17.09 -0.77
C PHE A 664 -23.10 -16.01 -1.76
N PHE A 665 -22.65 -16.13 -3.01
CA PHE A 665 -23.14 -15.29 -4.08
C PHE A 665 -23.02 -15.95 -5.46
N THR A 666 -23.85 -15.50 -6.39
CA THR A 666 -23.97 -16.06 -7.74
C THR A 666 -24.55 -15.03 -8.72
N PRO A 667 -24.06 -14.96 -9.97
CA PRO A 667 -24.84 -14.43 -11.09
C PRO A 667 -25.99 -15.41 -11.36
N ALA A 668 -27.15 -15.11 -10.81
CA ALA A 668 -28.35 -15.92 -10.83
C ALA A 668 -29.11 -15.76 -12.16
N VAL A 669 -28.55 -16.25 -13.27
CA VAL A 669 -28.99 -15.94 -14.65
C VAL A 669 -30.51 -16.06 -14.94
N ILE A 670 -31.23 -16.94 -14.23
CA ILE A 670 -32.69 -17.14 -14.32
C ILE A 670 -33.45 -16.63 -13.07
N CYS A 671 -32.93 -15.62 -12.37
CA CYS A 671 -33.46 -15.19 -11.06
C CYS A 671 -34.88 -14.67 -11.09
N TYR A 672 -35.30 -13.97 -12.13
CA TYR A 672 -36.63 -13.36 -12.19
C TYR A 672 -37.60 -14.10 -13.09
N GLN A 673 -37.13 -14.96 -13.98
CA GLN A 673 -37.98 -15.73 -14.88
C GLN A 673 -37.30 -17.03 -15.32
N PRO A 674 -38.04 -18.15 -15.43
CA PRO A 674 -37.57 -19.36 -16.08
C PRO A 674 -37.38 -19.11 -17.58
N VAL A 675 -36.68 -20.03 -18.26
CA VAL A 675 -36.39 -19.91 -19.70
C VAL A 675 -36.61 -21.25 -20.38
N GLU A 676 -37.17 -21.20 -21.59
CA GLU A 676 -37.41 -22.38 -22.42
C GLU A 676 -36.52 -22.36 -23.65
N PHE A 677 -36.04 -23.53 -24.03
CA PHE A 677 -35.23 -23.75 -25.21
C PHE A 677 -35.74 -24.97 -25.97
N ALA A 678 -35.78 -24.86 -27.30
CA ALA A 678 -36.11 -25.98 -28.17
C ALA A 678 -34.91 -26.93 -28.33
N ARG A 679 -35.18 -28.15 -28.78
CA ARG A 679 -34.14 -29.12 -29.13
C ARG A 679 -33.08 -28.52 -30.07
N HIS A 680 -31.82 -28.84 -29.81
CA HIS A 680 -30.63 -28.35 -30.54
C HIS A 680 -30.38 -26.85 -30.48
N GLN A 681 -31.20 -26.08 -29.76
CA GLN A 681 -30.86 -24.70 -29.46
C GLN A 681 -29.67 -24.66 -28.49
N SER A 682 -28.78 -23.71 -28.71
CA SER A 682 -27.61 -23.50 -27.86
C SER A 682 -27.56 -22.10 -27.30
N PHE A 683 -26.95 -21.97 -26.13
CA PHE A 683 -26.66 -20.68 -25.51
C PHE A 683 -25.34 -20.75 -24.75
N ARG A 684 -24.77 -19.60 -24.42
CA ARG A 684 -23.44 -19.50 -23.82
C ARG A 684 -23.48 -18.67 -22.55
N LEU A 685 -22.74 -19.08 -21.53
CA LEU A 685 -22.52 -18.31 -20.31
C LEU A 685 -21.02 -18.14 -20.07
N ARG A 686 -20.59 -16.88 -19.92
CA ARG A 686 -19.19 -16.49 -19.73
C ARG A 686 -19.03 -15.59 -18.52
N TYR A 687 -18.04 -15.89 -17.69
CA TYR A 687 -17.73 -15.11 -16.50
C TYR A 687 -16.21 -15.01 -16.30
N ARG A 688 -15.72 -13.93 -15.70
CA ARG A 688 -14.38 -13.88 -15.11
C ARG A 688 -14.51 -13.83 -13.59
N VAL A 689 -13.93 -14.80 -12.89
CA VAL A 689 -13.85 -14.83 -11.42
C VAL A 689 -12.47 -14.34 -11.01
N LEU A 690 -12.39 -13.31 -10.17
CA LEU A 690 -11.15 -12.69 -9.69
C LEU A 690 -10.99 -12.93 -8.19
N VAL A 691 -9.85 -13.44 -7.76
CA VAL A 691 -9.49 -13.60 -6.34
C VAL A 691 -8.42 -12.56 -5.99
N HIS A 692 -8.66 -11.67 -5.01
CA HIS A 692 -7.84 -10.47 -4.80
C HIS A 692 -7.54 -10.13 -3.32
N PRO A 693 -6.35 -9.56 -2.99
CA PRO A 693 -5.86 -9.34 -1.62
C PRO A 693 -6.28 -8.01 -0.96
N HIS A 694 -7.25 -7.31 -1.52
CA HIS A 694 -7.66 -5.97 -1.07
C HIS A 694 -9.17 -5.80 -1.11
N TRP A 695 -9.69 -4.77 -0.44
CA TRP A 695 -11.04 -4.32 -0.72
C TRP A 695 -11.06 -3.42 -1.96
N TRP A 696 -12.01 -3.63 -2.84
CA TRP A 696 -12.27 -2.89 -4.05
C TRP A 696 -13.50 -2.01 -3.86
N ASP A 697 -13.43 -0.80 -4.38
CA ASP A 697 -14.57 0.08 -4.60
C ASP A 697 -15.13 -0.11 -6.03
N ALA A 698 -16.16 0.66 -6.36
CA ALA A 698 -16.80 0.63 -7.68
C ALA A 698 -15.82 0.99 -8.81
N ASP A 699 -14.91 1.96 -8.58
CA ASP A 699 -13.94 2.41 -9.58
C ASP A 699 -12.93 1.31 -9.91
N ARG A 700 -12.43 0.61 -8.89
CA ARG A 700 -11.54 -0.53 -9.07
C ARG A 700 -12.24 -1.68 -9.81
N LEU A 701 -13.50 -1.97 -9.47
CA LEU A 701 -14.29 -2.99 -10.13
C LEU A 701 -14.57 -2.63 -11.62
N ALA A 702 -14.84 -1.36 -11.91
CA ALA A 702 -15.02 -0.85 -13.27
C ALA A 702 -13.73 -0.91 -14.10
N LEU A 703 -12.57 -0.71 -13.46
CA LEU A 703 -11.27 -0.87 -14.12
C LEU A 703 -11.04 -2.31 -14.58
N GLU A 704 -11.32 -3.30 -13.72
CA GLU A 704 -11.18 -4.73 -14.05
C GLU A 704 -12.16 -5.14 -15.16
N LEU A 705 -13.39 -4.62 -15.14
CA LEU A 705 -14.37 -4.89 -16.19
C LEU A 705 -13.90 -4.43 -17.57
N ARG A 706 -13.19 -3.28 -17.66
CA ARG A 706 -12.63 -2.76 -18.92
C ARG A 706 -11.41 -3.54 -19.43
N GLN A 707 -10.73 -4.26 -18.54
CA GLN A 707 -9.54 -5.05 -18.86
C GLN A 707 -9.90 -6.50 -19.22
N ARG A 708 -11.19 -6.84 -19.30
CA ARG A 708 -11.64 -8.22 -19.48
C ARG A 708 -11.28 -8.81 -20.84
#